data_AF-A0A819DCS9-F1
#
_entry.id   AF-A0A819DCS9-F1
#
_cell.length_a   1.000
_cell.length_b   1.000
_cell.length_c   1.000
_cell.angle_alpha   90.00
_cell.angle_beta   90.00
_cell.angle_gamma   90.00
#
_symmetry.space_group_name_H-M   'P 1'
#
loop_
_entity.id
_entity.type
_entity.pdbx_description
1 polymer ?
#
loop_
_entity_poly.entity_id
_entity_poly.type
_entity_poly.pdbx_seq_one_letter_code
_entity_poly.pdbx_strand_id
1 'polypeptide(L)'
;VKLILDVIKYDKQYYKALLYACGNALVCDNDDDARKLAYESGNQKNKVVSLNGTLFSKSGIISGGSSELKARAKRWDEKHLDTLRLRKDKLFDEYKEQQKKKRREAELINARAQLQQLESRLRYSKTDKETAEKKLRILMEKDLVDLQTKLIQYEPRINALQASIDEREKLISKLRIEKNKIEDAVFTEFCKQIRVANIRVYEDRELQAAEKRAQERLEFENQKTKIQTMLEFERSRDTAGHVEQIKQEVSTLEDALQKCQKNEKKYRKIIEDLQHEIADIKDRLLDHKKKIEFQEREIAECTKRATQLNKDYNEQRKRLQLIESDIEKLRLERHNYYRTAKLNEISLPFRGNAGSMAAISLAETSSSDDTSVVSSQTQNNSTTTISMTQSSTTTTDSSTISNGDGILTSQQDTKQIYDLEDRFELNFKRLRDDLKKINYEQIDKEEKLLIKQLSDIEIQLQKHLPQTSTIDARSREVKTTFELTNAEFERARNAAKRARQAFEKVKKERYDRFNALYEHVSSCIDDIYKSLTNSQAAVACLTAEDAEEPYRGGITYNCVAPGKRFQAMENLSGGEKTVAAICLLFALRSFKPAPFFLLDEVDAALDNTNIGKVADFIREQSASEFQCIVISLKEQFYSRADALVGIYPEPGDCITSHCLTLDLNQFDERENIANTRS
;
A
#
# COMPACT_ATOMS: atom_id res chain seq x y z
N VAL A 1 -75.32 0.59 10.54
CA VAL A 1 -74.03 0.58 11.29
C VAL A 1 -74.30 0.17 12.74
N LYS A 2 -73.63 -0.86 13.25
CA LYS A 2 -73.70 -1.27 14.67
C LYS A 2 -72.30 -1.38 15.26
N LEU A 3 -72.14 -1.29 16.57
CA LEU A 3 -70.88 -1.66 17.22
C LEU A 3 -70.72 -3.19 17.18
N ILE A 4 -69.50 -3.67 16.94
CA ILE A 4 -69.23 -5.11 16.90
C ILE A 4 -69.61 -5.78 18.23
N LEU A 5 -69.42 -5.09 19.35
CA LEU A 5 -69.75 -5.59 20.68
C LEU A 5 -71.26 -5.88 20.85
N ASP A 6 -72.13 -5.15 20.14
CA ASP A 6 -73.59 -5.32 20.23
C ASP A 6 -74.10 -6.54 19.44
N VAL A 7 -73.27 -7.08 18.55
CA VAL A 7 -73.60 -8.25 17.73
C VAL A 7 -73.17 -9.56 18.41
N ILE A 8 -72.29 -9.49 19.42
CA ILE A 8 -71.79 -10.67 20.14
C ILE A 8 -72.68 -10.91 21.36
N LYS A 9 -73.21 -12.14 21.50
CA LYS A 9 -73.85 -12.58 22.75
C LYS A 9 -72.78 -13.15 23.68
N TYR A 10 -72.66 -12.61 24.89
CA TYR A 10 -71.64 -13.03 25.86
C TYR A 10 -72.14 -12.92 27.31
N ASP A 11 -71.54 -13.71 28.20
CA ASP A 11 -71.77 -13.61 29.64
C ASP A 11 -71.07 -12.38 30.24
N LYS A 12 -71.73 -11.71 31.20
CA LYS A 12 -71.29 -10.43 31.78
C LYS A 12 -69.84 -10.43 32.32
N GLN A 13 -69.31 -11.59 32.69
CA GLN A 13 -67.94 -11.73 33.21
C GLN A 13 -66.87 -11.39 32.16
N TYR A 14 -67.17 -11.56 30.86
CA TYR A 14 -66.21 -11.35 29.77
C TYR A 14 -66.28 -9.97 29.10
N TYR A 15 -67.15 -9.08 29.59
CA TYR A 15 -67.38 -7.75 29.01
C TYR A 15 -66.07 -6.95 28.79
N LYS A 16 -65.20 -6.91 29.80
CA LYS A 16 -63.94 -6.14 29.72
C LYS A 16 -62.97 -6.69 28.67
N ALA A 17 -62.91 -8.01 28.51
CA ALA A 17 -62.05 -8.65 27.52
C ALA A 17 -62.56 -8.40 26.09
N LEU A 18 -63.87 -8.50 25.88
CA LEU A 18 -64.50 -8.23 24.57
C LEU A 18 -64.45 -6.75 24.19
N LEU A 19 -64.63 -5.84 25.16
CA LEU A 19 -64.45 -4.40 24.92
C LEU A 19 -63.01 -4.07 24.50
N TYR A 20 -62.01 -4.74 25.09
CA TYR A 20 -60.61 -4.56 24.69
C TYR A 20 -60.34 -5.13 23.28
N ALA A 21 -60.88 -6.30 22.95
CA ALA A 21 -60.67 -6.96 21.66
C ALA A 21 -61.39 -6.26 20.49
N CYS A 22 -62.66 -5.88 20.69
CA CYS A 22 -63.48 -5.23 19.66
C CYS A 22 -63.23 -3.71 19.61
N GLY A 23 -62.93 -3.07 20.74
CA GLY A 23 -62.84 -1.63 20.85
C GLY A 23 -64.09 -0.92 20.31
N ASN A 24 -63.91 0.28 19.75
CA ASN A 24 -64.97 1.03 19.08
C ASN A 24 -65.11 0.64 17.60
N ALA A 25 -64.93 -0.64 17.27
CA ALA A 25 -65.05 -1.09 15.89
C ALA A 25 -66.52 -1.18 15.48
N LEU A 26 -66.81 -0.68 14.28
CA LEU A 26 -68.15 -0.64 13.69
C LEU A 26 -68.28 -1.72 12.62
N VAL A 27 -69.46 -2.33 12.54
CA VAL A 27 -69.82 -3.24 11.44
C VAL A 27 -70.81 -2.56 10.49
N CYS A 28 -70.53 -2.67 9.20
CA CYS A 28 -71.36 -2.17 8.10
C CYS A 28 -71.64 -3.29 7.09
N ASP A 29 -72.72 -3.12 6.33
CA ASP A 29 -73.20 -4.17 5.44
C ASP A 29 -72.40 -4.20 4.13
N ASN A 30 -72.09 -3.03 3.57
CA ASN A 30 -71.37 -2.89 2.30
C ASN A 30 -69.94 -2.33 2.48
N ASP A 31 -69.02 -2.71 1.57
CA ASP A 31 -67.63 -2.22 1.57
C ASP A 31 -67.51 -0.71 1.30
N ASP A 32 -68.39 -0.16 0.45
CA ASP A 32 -68.38 1.27 0.12
C ASP A 32 -68.84 2.13 1.30
N ASP A 33 -69.89 1.71 2.01
CA ASP A 33 -70.34 2.37 3.23
C ASP A 33 -69.30 2.26 4.34
N ALA A 34 -68.64 1.10 4.48
CA ALA A 34 -67.55 0.89 5.43
C ALA A 34 -66.37 1.84 5.15
N ARG A 35 -66.03 2.08 3.88
CA ARG A 35 -64.97 3.01 3.47
C ARG A 35 -65.33 4.46 3.76
N LYS A 36 -66.57 4.88 3.44
CA LYS A 36 -67.08 6.22 3.75
C LYS A 36 -67.07 6.50 5.26
N LEU A 37 -67.49 5.53 6.06
CA LEU A 37 -67.49 5.65 7.53
C LEU A 37 -66.09 5.58 8.15
N ALA A 38 -65.13 4.90 7.51
CA ALA A 38 -63.75 4.84 7.99
C ALA A 38 -62.97 6.14 7.70
N TYR A 39 -63.21 6.79 6.56
CA TYR A 39 -62.36 7.89 6.07
C TYR A 39 -63.06 9.21 5.72
N GLU A 40 -64.36 9.20 5.36
CA GLU A 40 -65.06 10.39 4.84
C GLU A 40 -65.99 11.05 5.86
N SER A 41 -66.45 10.31 6.87
CA SER A 41 -67.33 10.83 7.93
C SER A 41 -66.54 11.56 9.04
N GLY A 42 -66.08 12.78 8.76
CA GLY A 42 -65.54 13.72 9.76
C GLY A 42 -64.13 13.43 10.31
N ASN A 43 -63.58 14.36 11.10
CA ASN A 43 -62.18 14.40 11.56
C ASN A 43 -61.68 13.20 12.38
N GLN A 44 -62.52 12.18 12.65
CA GLN A 44 -62.15 10.99 13.43
C GLN A 44 -62.25 9.74 12.56
N LYS A 45 -61.09 9.12 12.28
CA LYS A 45 -61.00 7.85 11.57
C LYS A 45 -61.46 6.71 12.48
N ASN A 46 -62.49 5.99 12.05
CA ASN A 46 -63.05 4.86 12.79
C ASN A 46 -62.55 3.51 12.23
N LYS A 47 -62.45 2.51 13.10
CA LYS A 47 -62.15 1.14 12.67
C LYS A 47 -63.45 0.52 12.21
N VAL A 48 -63.57 0.19 10.93
CA VAL A 48 -64.82 -0.31 10.35
C VAL A 48 -64.55 -1.63 9.65
N VAL A 49 -65.41 -2.62 9.87
CA VAL A 49 -65.39 -3.90 9.17
C VAL A 49 -66.67 -4.02 8.35
N SER A 50 -66.55 -4.47 7.11
CA SER A 50 -67.73 -4.84 6.33
C SER A 50 -68.14 -6.29 6.63
N LEU A 51 -69.39 -6.66 6.33
CA LEU A 51 -69.83 -8.06 6.33
C LEU A 51 -68.96 -8.94 5.41
N ASN A 52 -68.20 -8.30 4.53
CA ASN A 52 -67.37 -8.94 3.53
C ASN A 52 -66.02 -9.43 4.06
N GLY A 53 -65.70 -9.07 5.30
CA GLY A 53 -64.42 -9.38 5.92
C GLY A 53 -63.32 -8.40 5.54
N THR A 54 -63.66 -7.27 4.90
CA THR A 54 -62.72 -6.17 4.64
C THR A 54 -62.63 -5.30 5.90
N LEU A 55 -61.47 -5.27 6.54
CA LEU A 55 -61.23 -4.43 7.71
C LEU A 55 -60.52 -3.13 7.29
N PHE A 56 -61.14 -2.01 7.58
CA PHE A 56 -60.58 -0.67 7.47
C PHE A 56 -60.05 -0.22 8.84
N SER A 57 -58.73 -0.14 8.98
CA SER A 57 -58.08 0.36 10.19
C SER A 57 -58.10 1.90 10.25
N LYS A 58 -58.08 2.45 11.48
CA LYS A 58 -57.89 3.89 11.74
C LYS A 58 -56.62 4.45 11.09
N SER A 59 -55.60 3.61 10.91
CA SER A 59 -54.31 3.97 10.31
C SER A 59 -54.33 4.06 8.78
N GLY A 60 -55.45 3.78 8.12
CA GLY A 60 -55.53 3.76 6.65
C GLY A 60 -55.16 2.42 6.00
N ILE A 61 -54.84 1.40 6.80
CA ILE A 61 -54.54 0.06 6.31
C ILE A 61 -55.87 -0.67 6.07
N ILE A 62 -56.05 -1.17 4.85
CA ILE A 62 -57.16 -2.04 4.45
C ILE A 62 -56.61 -3.46 4.50
N SER A 63 -57.25 -4.35 5.24
CA SER A 63 -56.80 -5.74 5.39
C SER A 63 -57.98 -6.70 5.34
N GLY A 64 -57.95 -7.64 4.38
CA GLY A 64 -58.97 -8.69 4.21
C GLY A 64 -59.80 -8.50 2.94
N GLY A 65 -60.10 -9.61 2.24
CA GLY A 65 -60.86 -9.66 1.00
C GLY A 65 -60.19 -10.53 -0.08
N SER A 66 -60.98 -11.38 -0.75
CA SER A 66 -60.53 -12.31 -1.81
C SER A 66 -59.85 -11.63 -3.00
N SER A 67 -60.11 -10.33 -3.20
CA SER A 67 -59.53 -9.51 -4.28
C SER A 67 -58.03 -9.22 -4.08
N GLU A 68 -57.57 -9.06 -2.83
CA GLU A 68 -56.16 -8.72 -2.54
C GLU A 68 -55.23 -9.95 -2.63
N LEU A 69 -55.74 -11.16 -2.35
CA LEU A 69 -55.00 -12.41 -2.57
C LEU A 69 -54.76 -12.69 -4.06
N LYS A 70 -55.73 -12.42 -4.94
CA LYS A 70 -55.54 -12.54 -6.40
C LYS A 70 -54.53 -11.51 -6.94
N ALA A 71 -54.49 -10.31 -6.38
CA ALA A 71 -53.49 -9.30 -6.74
C ALA A 71 -52.07 -9.65 -6.24
N ARG A 72 -51.95 -10.33 -5.09
CA ARG A 72 -50.66 -10.84 -4.58
C ARG A 72 -50.17 -12.09 -5.35
N ALA A 73 -51.07 -12.96 -5.79
CA ALA A 73 -50.71 -14.17 -6.55
C ALA A 73 -50.23 -13.87 -7.98
N LYS A 74 -50.66 -12.77 -8.60
CA LYS A 74 -50.22 -12.35 -9.95
C LYS A 74 -48.93 -11.52 -10.00
N ARG A 75 -48.22 -11.32 -8.88
CA ARG A 75 -47.08 -10.38 -8.81
C ARG A 75 -45.70 -10.93 -9.23
N TRP A 76 -45.63 -12.14 -9.78
CA TRP A 76 -44.38 -12.72 -10.24
C TRP A 76 -44.51 -13.18 -11.70
N ASP A 77 -44.65 -12.22 -12.62
CA ASP A 77 -44.36 -12.47 -14.02
C ASP A 77 -42.87 -12.80 -14.15
N GLU A 78 -42.55 -13.92 -14.79
CA GLU A 78 -41.17 -14.40 -15.01
C GLU A 78 -40.28 -13.33 -15.66
N LYS A 79 -40.85 -12.52 -16.57
CA LYS A 79 -40.19 -11.35 -17.16
C LYS A 79 -39.89 -10.23 -16.16
N HIS A 80 -40.77 -10.03 -15.17
CA HIS A 80 -40.56 -9.07 -14.11
C HIS A 80 -39.50 -9.58 -13.11
N LEU A 81 -39.43 -10.90 -12.90
CA LEU A 81 -38.38 -11.54 -12.12
C LEU A 81 -37.02 -11.47 -12.82
N ASP A 82 -36.98 -11.64 -14.14
CA ASP A 82 -35.75 -11.54 -14.93
C ASP A 82 -35.25 -10.10 -15.05
N THR A 83 -36.14 -9.13 -15.22
CA THR A 83 -35.75 -7.70 -15.16
C THR A 83 -35.26 -7.32 -13.76
N LEU A 84 -35.85 -7.87 -12.70
CA LEU A 84 -35.37 -7.69 -11.33
C LEU A 84 -34.03 -8.38 -11.10
N ARG A 85 -33.78 -9.57 -11.67
CA ARG A 85 -32.49 -10.28 -11.62
C ARG A 85 -31.42 -9.51 -12.38
N LEU A 86 -31.71 -9.07 -13.60
CA LEU A 86 -30.79 -8.29 -14.41
C LEU A 86 -30.47 -6.95 -13.75
N ARG A 87 -31.45 -6.33 -13.09
CA ARG A 87 -31.23 -5.13 -12.28
C ARG A 87 -30.45 -5.42 -11.00
N LYS A 88 -30.67 -6.56 -10.35
CA LYS A 88 -29.86 -7.02 -9.21
C LYS A 88 -28.40 -7.19 -9.63
N ASP A 89 -28.16 -7.84 -10.77
CA ASP A 89 -26.81 -8.11 -11.26
C ASP A 89 -26.10 -6.82 -11.70
N LYS A 90 -26.81 -5.91 -12.39
CA LYS A 90 -26.30 -4.55 -12.69
C LYS A 90 -25.97 -3.77 -11.42
N LEU A 91 -26.87 -3.74 -10.43
CA LEU A 91 -26.62 -3.09 -9.15
C LEU A 91 -25.47 -3.76 -8.38
N PHE A 92 -25.27 -5.07 -8.55
CA PHE A 92 -24.18 -5.80 -7.93
C PHE A 92 -22.82 -5.51 -8.60
N ASP A 93 -22.81 -5.33 -9.91
CA ASP A 93 -21.62 -4.91 -10.66
C ASP A 93 -21.28 -3.44 -10.38
N GLU A 94 -22.27 -2.55 -10.34
CA GLU A 94 -22.10 -1.16 -9.89
C GLU A 94 -21.61 -1.10 -8.43
N TYR A 95 -22.13 -1.96 -7.55
CA TYR A 95 -21.66 -2.10 -6.17
C TYR A 95 -20.21 -2.60 -6.09
N LYS A 96 -19.81 -3.57 -6.92
CA LYS A 96 -18.42 -4.02 -7.02
C LYS A 96 -17.49 -2.93 -7.54
N GLU A 97 -17.94 -2.14 -8.52
CA GLU A 97 -17.17 -1.02 -9.05
C GLU A 97 -17.02 0.10 -8.02
N GLN A 98 -18.09 0.42 -7.29
CA GLN A 98 -18.08 1.31 -6.13
C GLN A 98 -17.13 0.82 -5.04
N GLN A 99 -17.10 -0.49 -4.73
CA GLN A 99 -16.13 -1.07 -3.80
C GLN A 99 -14.68 -0.93 -4.30
N LYS A 100 -14.42 -1.12 -5.60
CA LYS A 100 -13.10 -0.89 -6.19
C LYS A 100 -12.68 0.59 -6.07
N LYS A 101 -13.60 1.53 -6.30
CA LYS A 101 -13.38 2.97 -6.10
C LYS A 101 -13.08 3.30 -4.64
N LYS A 102 -13.81 2.71 -3.69
CA LYS A 102 -13.58 2.88 -2.24
C LYS A 102 -12.22 2.32 -1.79
N ARG A 103 -11.73 1.23 -2.39
CA ARG A 103 -10.36 0.73 -2.15
C ARG A 103 -9.30 1.73 -2.64
N ARG A 104 -9.49 2.31 -3.83
CA ARG A 104 -8.61 3.36 -4.36
C ARG A 104 -8.67 4.65 -3.54
N GLU A 105 -9.80 4.96 -2.94
CA GLU A 105 -9.96 6.10 -2.02
C GLU A 105 -9.10 5.94 -0.76
N ALA A 106 -9.04 4.73 -0.19
CA ALA A 106 -8.16 4.45 0.94
C ALA A 106 -6.67 4.55 0.56
N GLU A 107 -6.28 4.07 -0.63
CA GLU A 107 -4.92 4.26 -1.17
C GLU A 107 -4.60 5.75 -1.39
N LEU A 108 -5.58 6.53 -1.86
CA LEU A 108 -5.44 7.96 -2.10
C LEU A 108 -5.33 8.76 -0.80
N ILE A 109 -6.07 8.38 0.25
CA ILE A 109 -5.93 8.96 1.60
C ILE A 109 -4.53 8.69 2.15
N ASN A 110 -4.02 7.45 2.02
CA ASN A 110 -2.66 7.12 2.45
C ASN A 110 -1.60 7.89 1.65
N ALA A 111 -1.76 8.00 0.33
CA ALA A 111 -0.86 8.78 -0.51
C ALA A 111 -0.87 10.27 -0.12
N ARG A 112 -2.05 10.85 0.16
CA ARG A 112 -2.17 12.24 0.66
C ARG A 112 -1.51 12.44 2.02
N ALA A 113 -1.65 11.49 2.94
CA ALA A 113 -1.00 11.55 4.25
C ALA A 113 0.53 11.48 4.11
N GLN A 114 1.05 10.62 3.23
CA GLN A 114 2.48 10.56 2.91
C GLN A 114 2.98 11.87 2.28
N LEU A 115 2.19 12.47 1.38
CA LEU A 115 2.51 13.74 0.75
C LEU A 115 2.61 14.87 1.79
N GLN A 116 1.63 14.98 2.70
CA GLN A 116 1.66 15.96 3.79
C GLN A 116 2.84 15.75 4.74
N GLN A 117 3.19 14.50 5.04
CA GLN A 117 4.36 14.19 5.85
C GLN A 117 5.66 14.62 5.17
N LEU A 118 5.79 14.36 3.86
CA LEU A 118 6.95 14.76 3.06
C LEU A 118 7.03 16.28 2.92
N GLU A 119 5.91 16.97 2.70
CA GLU A 119 5.85 18.44 2.67
C GLU A 119 6.27 19.05 4.01
N SER A 120 5.81 18.46 5.12
CA SER A 120 6.20 18.89 6.47
C SER A 120 7.71 18.70 6.69
N ARG A 121 8.26 17.53 6.31
CA ARG A 121 9.71 17.26 6.36
C ARG A 121 10.52 18.24 5.51
N LEU A 122 10.05 18.52 4.29
CA LEU A 122 10.69 19.49 3.40
C LEU A 122 10.70 20.89 4.04
N ARG A 123 9.60 21.28 4.70
CA ARG A 123 9.50 22.56 5.41
C ARG A 123 10.51 22.64 6.56
N TYR A 124 10.60 21.61 7.40
CA TYR A 124 11.58 21.56 8.51
C TYR A 124 13.02 21.60 7.98
N SER A 125 13.34 20.82 6.95
CA SER A 125 14.68 20.83 6.35
C SER A 125 15.05 22.20 5.75
N LYS A 126 14.09 22.92 5.15
CA LYS A 126 14.33 24.29 4.68
C LYS A 126 14.62 25.25 5.84
N THR A 127 13.85 25.19 6.93
CA THR A 127 14.10 26.05 8.09
C THR A 127 15.44 25.73 8.77
N ASP A 128 15.82 24.45 8.81
CA ASP A 128 17.11 24.01 9.36
C ASP A 128 18.27 24.50 8.49
N LYS A 129 18.12 24.44 7.17
CA LYS A 129 19.10 25.03 6.24
C LYS A 129 19.25 26.54 6.47
N GLU A 130 18.15 27.29 6.54
CA GLU A 130 18.19 28.74 6.75
C GLU A 130 18.83 29.12 8.09
N THR A 131 18.55 28.36 9.16
CA THR A 131 19.15 28.61 10.47
C THR A 131 20.64 28.26 10.49
N ALA A 132 21.04 27.16 9.84
CA ALA A 132 22.46 26.81 9.67
C ALA A 132 23.23 27.88 8.88
N GLU A 133 22.67 28.37 7.78
CA GLU A 133 23.28 29.44 6.99
C GLU A 133 23.42 30.76 7.77
N LYS A 134 22.42 31.11 8.60
CA LYS A 134 22.50 32.29 9.48
C LYS A 134 23.61 32.14 10.53
N LYS A 135 23.71 30.96 11.16
CA LYS A 135 24.79 30.67 12.13
C LYS A 135 26.16 30.74 11.48
N LEU A 136 26.31 30.15 10.28
CA LEU A 136 27.56 30.18 9.53
C LEU A 136 27.97 31.63 9.19
N ARG A 137 27.04 32.46 8.71
CA ARG A 137 27.32 33.88 8.44
C ARG A 137 27.83 34.63 9.66
N ILE A 138 27.17 34.47 10.81
CA ILE A 138 27.59 35.12 12.07
C ILE A 138 29.01 34.67 12.47
N LEU A 139 29.32 33.38 12.31
CA LEU A 139 30.61 32.82 12.67
C LEU A 139 31.73 33.33 11.74
N MET A 140 31.47 33.40 10.43
CA MET A 140 32.40 33.97 9.45
C MET A 140 32.65 35.46 9.69
N GLU A 141 31.62 36.22 10.06
CA GLU A 141 31.75 37.65 10.37
C GLU A 141 32.59 37.87 11.64
N LYS A 142 32.41 37.03 12.67
CA LYS A 142 33.25 37.03 13.86
C LYS A 142 34.71 36.70 13.55
N ASP A 143 34.95 35.64 12.78
CA ASP A 143 36.31 35.23 12.39
C ASP A 143 37.02 36.33 11.59
N LEU A 144 36.30 37.03 10.69
CA LEU A 144 36.83 38.17 9.94
C LEU A 144 37.29 39.30 10.86
N VAL A 145 36.49 39.64 11.88
CA VAL A 145 36.85 40.69 12.85
C VAL A 145 38.06 40.25 13.70
N ASP A 146 38.10 38.99 14.14
CA ASP A 146 39.23 38.45 14.91
C ASP A 146 40.53 38.40 14.07
N LEU A 147 40.43 38.13 12.76
CA LEU A 147 41.57 38.17 11.84
C LEU A 147 42.04 39.61 11.58
N GLN A 148 41.12 40.56 11.39
CA GLN A 148 41.45 41.97 11.19
C GLN A 148 42.13 42.57 12.42
N THR A 149 41.64 42.27 13.62
CA THR A 149 42.24 42.73 14.87
C THR A 149 43.64 42.15 15.08
N LYS A 150 43.87 40.87 14.76
CA LYS A 150 45.21 40.26 14.78
C LYS A 150 46.16 40.91 13.77
N LEU A 151 45.67 41.21 12.56
CA LEU A 151 46.49 41.88 11.54
C LEU A 151 47.00 43.25 12.03
N ILE A 152 46.11 44.05 12.63
CA ILE A 152 46.45 45.35 13.22
C ILE A 152 47.47 45.19 14.36
N GLN A 153 47.43 44.10 15.13
CA GLN A 153 48.39 43.84 16.21
C GLN A 153 49.77 43.39 15.71
N TYR A 154 49.85 42.71 14.56
CA TYR A 154 51.13 42.26 14.01
C TYR A 154 51.94 43.39 13.35
N GLU A 155 51.27 44.36 12.75
CA GLU A 155 51.91 45.51 12.08
C GLU A 155 52.89 46.31 12.97
N PRO A 156 52.54 46.75 14.20
CA PRO A 156 53.50 47.41 15.09
C PRO A 156 54.63 46.48 15.55
N ARG A 157 54.39 45.17 15.63
CA ARG A 157 55.41 44.19 16.04
C ARG A 157 56.44 43.95 14.93
N ILE A 158 56.01 43.92 13.68
CA ILE A 158 56.89 43.87 12.50
C ILE A 158 57.76 45.13 12.47
N ASN A 159 57.17 46.31 12.66
CA ASN A 159 57.92 47.58 12.66
C ASN A 159 58.95 47.64 13.79
N ALA A 160 58.61 47.16 14.99
CA ALA A 160 59.53 47.10 16.12
C ALA A 160 60.70 46.12 15.87
N LEU A 161 60.42 44.97 15.25
CA LEU A 161 61.46 44.00 14.87
C LEU A 161 62.37 44.57 13.79
N GLN A 162 61.81 45.26 12.79
CA GLN A 162 62.60 45.89 11.72
C GLN A 162 63.55 46.95 12.28
N ALA A 163 63.06 47.81 13.18
CA ALA A 163 63.90 48.79 13.87
C ALA A 163 65.03 48.13 14.67
N SER A 164 64.76 47.00 15.35
CA SER A 164 65.78 46.25 16.09
C SER A 164 66.81 45.58 15.16
N ILE A 165 66.40 45.13 13.99
CA ILE A 165 67.29 44.60 12.95
C ILE A 165 68.22 45.71 12.46
N ASP A 166 67.68 46.88 12.12
CA ASP A 166 68.46 48.03 11.63
C ASP A 166 69.48 48.53 12.68
N GLU A 167 69.11 48.54 13.97
CA GLU A 167 70.02 48.85 15.07
C GLU A 167 71.15 47.83 15.20
N ARG A 168 70.82 46.54 15.10
CA ARG A 168 71.81 45.45 15.15
C ARG A 168 72.75 45.49 13.94
N GLU A 169 72.26 45.81 12.75
CA GLU A 169 73.12 45.98 11.56
C GLU A 169 74.11 47.15 11.71
N LYS A 170 73.67 48.26 12.30
CA LYS A 170 74.55 49.38 12.66
C LYS A 170 75.60 48.98 13.71
N LEU A 171 75.26 48.12 14.65
CA LEU A 171 76.22 47.62 15.64
C LEU A 171 77.22 46.64 15.02
N ILE A 172 76.73 45.72 14.17
CA ILE A 172 77.56 44.74 13.46
C ILE A 172 78.55 45.46 12.55
N SER A 173 78.14 46.51 11.83
CA SER A 173 79.04 47.29 10.98
C SER A 173 80.12 48.01 11.79
N LYS A 174 79.79 48.60 12.95
CA LYS A 174 80.78 49.19 13.86
C LYS A 174 81.79 48.16 14.37
N LEU A 175 81.31 47.02 14.87
CA LEU A 175 82.17 45.93 15.37
C LEU A 175 83.03 45.32 14.25
N ARG A 176 82.50 45.22 13.02
CA ARG A 176 83.29 44.79 11.85
C ARG A 176 84.44 45.76 11.57
N ILE A 177 84.22 47.07 11.65
CA ILE A 177 85.30 48.06 11.46
C ILE A 177 86.36 47.95 12.56
N GLU A 178 85.97 47.74 13.81
CA GLU A 178 86.92 47.54 14.91
C GLU A 178 87.70 46.23 14.79
N LYS A 179 87.00 45.12 14.53
CA LYS A 179 87.61 43.82 14.20
C LYS A 179 88.62 43.98 13.07
N ASN A 180 88.22 44.69 12.01
CA ASN A 180 89.08 44.87 10.86
C ASN A 180 90.38 45.62 11.18
N LYS A 181 90.31 46.67 12.02
CA LYS A 181 91.49 47.40 12.49
C LYS A 181 92.44 46.53 13.31
N ILE A 182 91.89 45.63 14.13
CA ILE A 182 92.67 44.72 14.97
C ILE A 182 93.34 43.64 14.10
N GLU A 183 92.60 43.04 13.16
CA GLU A 183 93.15 42.06 12.22
C GLU A 183 94.28 42.64 11.38
N ASP A 184 94.09 43.85 10.85
CA ASP A 184 95.10 44.50 10.02
C ASP A 184 96.36 44.79 10.86
N ALA A 185 96.23 45.11 12.16
CA ALA A 185 97.35 45.29 13.08
C ALA A 185 98.10 43.96 13.39
N VAL A 186 97.36 42.90 13.72
CA VAL A 186 97.93 41.60 14.12
C VAL A 186 98.63 40.90 12.96
N PHE A 187 98.06 40.98 11.74
CA PHE A 187 98.57 40.27 10.57
C PHE A 187 99.47 41.12 9.66
N THR A 188 99.88 42.32 10.07
CA THR A 188 100.77 43.20 9.28
C THR A 188 102.09 42.52 8.90
N GLU A 189 102.72 41.79 9.82
CA GLU A 189 103.98 41.06 9.61
C GLU A 189 103.79 39.92 8.58
N PHE A 190 102.70 39.15 8.72
CA PHE A 190 102.33 38.02 7.87
C PHE A 190 101.95 38.46 6.45
N CYS A 191 101.19 39.56 6.32
CA CYS A 191 100.78 40.11 5.03
C CYS A 191 101.98 40.62 4.19
N LYS A 192 103.01 41.16 4.85
CA LYS A 192 104.26 41.57 4.20
C LYS A 192 105.06 40.39 3.65
N GLN A 193 105.06 39.24 4.32
CA GLN A 193 105.77 38.04 3.87
C GLN A 193 105.13 37.43 2.61
N ILE A 194 103.80 37.43 2.52
CA ILE A 194 103.05 36.78 1.42
C ILE A 194 102.74 37.78 0.28
N ARG A 195 103.12 39.06 0.42
CA ARG A 195 102.84 40.16 -0.53
C ARG A 195 101.33 40.34 -0.81
N VAL A 196 100.52 40.27 0.24
CA VAL A 196 99.06 40.49 0.15
C VAL A 196 98.71 41.74 0.95
N ALA A 197 97.79 42.57 0.45
CA ALA A 197 97.51 43.88 1.04
C ALA A 197 96.90 43.79 2.46
N ASN A 198 96.02 42.82 2.73
CA ASN A 198 95.42 42.50 4.03
C ASN A 198 95.07 41.00 4.08
N ILE A 199 94.96 40.41 5.28
CA ILE A 199 94.65 38.97 5.49
C ILE A 199 93.33 38.55 4.80
N ARG A 200 92.37 39.46 4.67
CA ARG A 200 91.08 39.25 3.98
C ARG A 200 91.24 38.86 2.51
N VAL A 201 92.24 39.40 1.82
CA VAL A 201 92.46 39.08 0.40
C VAL A 201 93.03 37.67 0.23
N TYR A 202 93.71 37.14 1.27
CA TYR A 202 94.19 35.77 1.31
C TYR A 202 93.04 34.80 1.67
N GLU A 203 92.20 35.15 2.64
CA GLU A 203 91.01 34.39 3.02
C GLU A 203 89.95 34.34 1.91
N ASP A 204 89.67 35.46 1.22
CA ASP A 204 88.68 35.53 0.13
C ASP A 204 89.14 34.79 -1.13
N ARG A 205 90.46 34.75 -1.44
CA ARG A 205 90.95 34.10 -2.66
C ARG A 205 91.18 32.60 -2.52
N GLU A 206 91.85 32.14 -1.47
CA GLU A 206 92.27 30.75 -1.38
C GLU A 206 91.36 29.93 -0.43
N LEU A 207 90.95 30.51 0.71
CA LEU A 207 90.14 29.80 1.70
C LEU A 207 88.66 29.70 1.28
N GLN A 208 88.03 30.82 0.91
CA GLN A 208 86.63 30.82 0.45
C GLN A 208 86.45 30.08 -0.89
N ALA A 209 87.44 30.12 -1.78
CA ALA A 209 87.37 29.34 -3.01
C ALA A 209 87.48 27.83 -2.75
N ALA A 210 88.24 27.42 -1.74
CA ALA A 210 88.33 26.02 -1.31
C ALA A 210 87.05 25.56 -0.59
N GLU A 211 86.49 26.38 0.31
CA GLU A 211 85.23 26.10 0.99
C GLU A 211 84.04 26.06 0.04
N LYS A 212 83.91 27.02 -0.89
CA LYS A 212 82.87 26.99 -1.93
C LYS A 212 82.99 25.76 -2.82
N ARG A 213 84.21 25.39 -3.25
CA ARG A 213 84.43 24.15 -4.01
C ARG A 213 84.07 22.90 -3.22
N ALA A 214 84.31 22.87 -1.91
CA ALA A 214 83.94 21.75 -1.05
C ALA A 214 82.42 21.68 -0.85
N GLN A 215 81.77 22.83 -0.69
CA GLN A 215 80.32 22.95 -0.49
C GLN A 215 79.55 22.59 -1.77
N GLU A 216 79.97 23.09 -2.92
CA GLU A 216 79.42 22.71 -4.23
C GLU A 216 79.63 21.20 -4.49
N ARG A 217 80.79 20.63 -4.14
CA ARG A 217 81.01 19.17 -4.24
C ARG A 217 80.07 18.38 -3.35
N LEU A 218 79.83 18.82 -2.13
CA LEU A 218 78.90 18.17 -1.20
C LEU A 218 77.45 18.26 -1.70
N GLU A 219 77.06 19.40 -2.28
CA GLU A 219 75.75 19.58 -2.90
C GLU A 219 75.56 18.68 -4.12
N PHE A 220 76.57 18.58 -4.99
CA PHE A 220 76.54 17.65 -6.13
C PHE A 220 76.52 16.18 -5.69
N GLU A 221 77.22 15.82 -4.63
CA GLU A 221 77.18 14.47 -4.08
C GLU A 221 75.81 14.14 -3.48
N ASN A 222 75.21 15.09 -2.75
CA ASN A 222 73.84 14.97 -2.23
C ASN A 222 72.79 14.88 -3.35
N GLN A 223 72.98 15.60 -4.46
CA GLN A 223 72.11 15.48 -5.63
C GLN A 223 72.29 14.11 -6.30
N LYS A 224 73.54 13.63 -6.43
CA LYS A 224 73.85 12.32 -7.00
C LYS A 224 73.22 11.20 -6.17
N THR A 225 73.34 11.24 -4.84
CA THR A 225 72.75 10.23 -3.95
C THR A 225 71.23 10.26 -4.00
N LYS A 226 70.58 11.45 -4.05
CA LYS A 226 69.13 11.58 -4.26
C LYS A 226 68.67 10.99 -5.60
N ILE A 227 69.37 11.28 -6.67
CA ILE A 227 69.04 10.75 -7.99
C ILE A 227 69.24 9.22 -8.01
N GLN A 228 70.30 8.71 -7.38
CA GLN A 228 70.54 7.26 -7.27
C GLN A 228 69.44 6.56 -6.47
N THR A 229 69.03 7.12 -5.32
CA THR A 229 67.91 6.56 -4.53
C THR A 229 66.59 6.63 -5.28
N MET A 230 66.30 7.73 -6.01
CA MET A 230 65.11 7.80 -6.87
C MET A 230 65.15 6.79 -8.01
N LEU A 231 66.33 6.56 -8.60
CA LEU A 231 66.51 5.60 -9.68
C LEU A 231 66.38 4.15 -9.19
N GLU A 232 66.89 3.85 -7.99
CA GLU A 232 66.71 2.55 -7.33
C GLU A 232 65.25 2.32 -6.90
N PHE A 233 64.56 3.37 -6.43
CA PHE A 233 63.12 3.32 -6.15
C PHE A 233 62.30 3.04 -7.42
N GLU A 234 62.58 3.75 -8.52
CA GLU A 234 61.87 3.51 -9.79
C GLU A 234 62.24 2.15 -10.42
N ARG A 235 63.46 1.64 -10.21
CA ARG A 235 63.86 0.29 -10.67
C ARG A 235 63.27 -0.84 -9.83
N SER A 236 63.00 -0.59 -8.54
CA SER A 236 62.40 -1.58 -7.63
C SER A 236 60.87 -1.60 -7.66
N ARG A 237 60.23 -0.58 -8.25
CA ARG A 237 58.78 -0.61 -8.52
C ARG A 237 58.44 -1.63 -9.61
N ASP A 238 57.81 -2.72 -9.20
CA ASP A 238 57.12 -3.65 -10.12
C ASP A 238 55.84 -3.00 -10.68
N THR A 239 56.02 -2.13 -11.67
CA THR A 239 54.92 -1.53 -12.44
C THR A 239 54.33 -2.50 -13.44
N ALA A 240 55.07 -3.54 -13.85
CA ALA A 240 54.62 -4.51 -14.82
C ALA A 240 53.53 -5.42 -14.23
N GLY A 241 53.74 -5.96 -13.03
CA GLY A 241 52.76 -6.83 -12.36
C GLY A 241 51.42 -6.11 -12.08
N HIS A 242 51.47 -4.86 -11.64
CA HIS A 242 50.25 -4.08 -11.38
C HIS A 242 49.48 -3.74 -12.67
N VAL A 243 50.20 -3.43 -13.76
CA VAL A 243 49.56 -3.22 -15.07
C VAL A 243 48.96 -4.51 -15.62
N GLU A 244 49.59 -5.67 -15.39
CA GLU A 244 49.04 -6.98 -15.76
C GLU A 244 47.74 -7.29 -15.00
N GLN A 245 47.70 -7.00 -13.70
CA GLN A 245 46.50 -7.16 -12.86
C GLN A 245 45.36 -6.24 -13.32
N ILE A 246 45.65 -4.96 -13.55
CA ILE A 246 44.64 -4.01 -14.06
C ILE A 246 44.13 -4.44 -15.43
N LYS A 247 44.99 -4.95 -16.32
CA LYS A 247 44.56 -5.48 -17.63
C LYS A 247 43.63 -6.68 -17.48
N GLN A 248 43.91 -7.59 -16.55
CA GLN A 248 43.03 -8.73 -16.26
C GLN A 248 41.68 -8.26 -15.71
N GLU A 249 41.68 -7.31 -14.77
CA GLU A 249 40.45 -6.73 -14.23
C GLU A 249 39.62 -6.02 -15.31
N VAL A 250 40.24 -5.18 -16.13
CA VAL A 250 39.58 -4.51 -17.26
C VAL A 250 38.98 -5.53 -18.23
N SER A 251 39.70 -6.60 -18.57
CA SER A 251 39.18 -7.66 -19.43
C SER A 251 37.95 -8.36 -18.83
N THR A 252 37.96 -8.66 -17.53
CA THR A 252 36.79 -9.27 -16.87
C THR A 252 35.58 -8.33 -16.81
N LEU A 253 35.82 -7.02 -16.63
CA LEU A 253 34.80 -5.99 -16.63
C LEU A 253 34.21 -5.78 -18.04
N GLU A 254 35.04 -5.83 -19.08
CA GLU A 254 34.60 -5.76 -20.48
C GLU A 254 33.69 -6.95 -20.84
N ASP A 255 34.04 -8.16 -20.41
CA ASP A 255 33.21 -9.36 -20.61
C ASP A 255 31.88 -9.26 -19.86
N ALA A 256 31.89 -8.74 -18.64
CA ALA A 256 30.68 -8.51 -17.85
C ALA A 256 29.78 -7.45 -18.51
N LEU A 257 30.36 -6.35 -19.00
CA LEU A 257 29.66 -5.31 -19.74
C LEU A 257 29.01 -5.88 -21.00
N GLN A 258 29.72 -6.71 -21.75
CA GLN A 258 29.20 -7.32 -22.98
C GLN A 258 28.03 -8.28 -22.70
N LYS A 259 28.07 -9.03 -21.58
CA LYS A 259 26.94 -9.85 -21.12
C LYS A 259 25.73 -8.99 -20.74
N CYS A 260 25.95 -7.90 -20.01
CA CYS A 260 24.89 -6.96 -19.63
C CYS A 260 24.24 -6.32 -20.87
N GLN A 261 25.03 -5.89 -21.87
CA GLN A 261 24.51 -5.34 -23.12
C GLN A 261 23.69 -6.37 -23.93
N LYS A 262 24.11 -7.65 -23.97
CA LYS A 262 23.33 -8.72 -24.61
C LYS A 262 21.99 -8.93 -23.90
N ASN A 263 21.97 -8.88 -22.58
CA ASN A 263 20.74 -9.01 -21.80
C ASN A 263 19.82 -7.79 -21.98
N GLU A 264 20.37 -6.58 -22.01
CA GLU A 264 19.62 -5.36 -22.29
C GLU A 264 18.91 -5.45 -23.66
N LYS A 265 19.62 -5.88 -24.71
CA LYS A 265 19.02 -6.08 -26.04
C LYS A 265 17.90 -7.13 -26.04
N LYS A 266 18.02 -8.21 -25.27
CA LYS A 266 16.97 -9.22 -25.11
C LYS A 266 15.73 -8.63 -24.43
N TYR A 267 15.91 -7.94 -23.31
CA TYR A 267 14.79 -7.34 -22.58
C TYR A 267 14.13 -6.21 -23.38
N ARG A 268 14.90 -5.44 -24.15
CA ARG A 268 14.34 -4.41 -25.03
C ARG A 268 13.41 -5.01 -26.09
N LYS A 269 13.80 -6.12 -26.74
CA LYS A 269 12.92 -6.84 -27.68
C LYS A 269 11.63 -7.33 -27.01
N ILE A 270 11.74 -7.92 -25.82
CA ILE A 270 10.55 -8.39 -25.07
C ILE A 270 9.61 -7.22 -24.74
N ILE A 271 10.16 -6.05 -24.39
CA ILE A 271 9.35 -4.85 -24.12
C ILE A 271 8.66 -4.37 -25.41
N GLU A 272 9.36 -4.35 -26.54
CA GLU A 272 8.78 -3.97 -27.84
C GLU A 272 7.64 -4.94 -28.25
N ASP A 273 7.85 -6.25 -28.08
CA ASP A 273 6.84 -7.27 -28.36
C ASP A 273 5.60 -7.09 -27.46
N LEU A 274 5.79 -6.89 -26.15
CA LEU A 274 4.70 -6.63 -25.21
C LEU A 274 3.97 -5.31 -25.50
N GLN A 275 4.67 -4.29 -25.97
CA GLN A 275 4.05 -3.02 -26.38
C GLN A 275 3.16 -3.21 -27.61
N HIS A 276 3.60 -4.02 -28.57
CA HIS A 276 2.78 -4.42 -29.72
C HIS A 276 1.54 -5.19 -29.29
N GLU A 277 1.67 -6.17 -28.41
CA GLU A 277 0.52 -6.93 -27.89
C GLU A 277 -0.49 -6.03 -27.16
N ILE A 278 -0.01 -5.06 -26.36
CA ILE A 278 -0.87 -4.09 -25.69
C ILE A 278 -1.62 -3.21 -26.69
N ALA A 279 -0.97 -2.80 -27.79
CA ALA A 279 -1.61 -2.02 -28.85
C ALA A 279 -2.73 -2.84 -29.53
N ASP A 280 -2.45 -4.10 -29.89
CA ASP A 280 -3.45 -4.98 -30.51
C ASP A 280 -4.64 -5.27 -29.59
N ILE A 281 -4.41 -5.38 -28.27
CA ILE A 281 -5.49 -5.53 -27.29
C ILE A 281 -6.32 -4.25 -27.19
N LYS A 282 -5.70 -3.06 -27.25
CA LYS A 282 -6.41 -1.78 -27.22
C LYS A 282 -7.29 -1.59 -28.46
N ASP A 283 -6.79 -1.95 -29.64
CA ASP A 283 -7.56 -1.84 -30.88
C ASP A 283 -8.75 -2.80 -30.89
N ARG A 284 -8.56 -4.05 -30.45
CA ARG A 284 -9.67 -5.00 -30.24
C ARG A 284 -10.70 -4.48 -29.24
N LEU A 285 -10.25 -3.83 -28.16
CA LEU A 285 -11.15 -3.24 -27.17
C LEU A 285 -11.97 -2.09 -27.76
N LEU A 286 -11.38 -1.25 -28.61
CA LEU A 286 -12.07 -0.19 -29.35
C LEU A 286 -13.13 -0.76 -30.30
N ASP A 287 -12.81 -1.82 -31.04
CA ASP A 287 -13.76 -2.47 -31.94
C ASP A 287 -14.91 -3.14 -31.19
N HIS A 288 -14.64 -3.79 -30.06
CA HIS A 288 -15.69 -4.34 -29.20
C HIS A 288 -16.58 -3.25 -28.61
N LYS A 289 -16.03 -2.08 -28.22
CA LYS A 289 -16.83 -0.93 -27.77
C LYS A 289 -17.76 -0.43 -28.87
N LYS A 290 -17.27 -0.26 -30.10
CA LYS A 290 -18.10 0.14 -31.24
C LYS A 290 -19.25 -0.86 -31.50
N LYS A 291 -18.98 -2.17 -31.37
CA LYS A 291 -20.01 -3.21 -31.50
C LYS A 291 -21.06 -3.12 -30.40
N ILE A 292 -20.66 -2.85 -29.15
CA ILE A 292 -21.58 -2.64 -28.04
C ILE A 292 -22.46 -1.41 -28.28
N GLU A 293 -21.88 -0.27 -28.68
CA GLU A 293 -22.64 0.95 -28.99
C GLU A 293 -23.62 0.76 -30.16
N PHE A 294 -23.30 -0.12 -31.12
CA PHE A 294 -24.21 -0.48 -32.20
C PHE A 294 -25.37 -1.33 -31.68
N GLN A 295 -25.09 -2.37 -30.89
CA GLN A 295 -26.12 -3.22 -30.28
C GLN A 295 -27.03 -2.45 -29.32
N GLU A 296 -26.49 -1.51 -28.55
CA GLU A 296 -27.29 -0.63 -27.68
C GLU A 296 -28.26 0.25 -28.48
N ARG A 297 -27.84 0.74 -29.65
CA ARG A 297 -28.73 1.47 -30.56
C ARG A 297 -29.84 0.59 -31.12
N GLU A 298 -29.53 -0.65 -31.53
CA GLU A 298 -30.55 -1.60 -31.99
C GLU A 298 -31.55 -1.96 -30.88
N ILE A 299 -31.08 -2.18 -29.65
CA ILE A 299 -31.93 -2.41 -28.48
C ILE A 299 -32.81 -1.18 -28.20
N ALA A 300 -32.28 0.04 -28.33
CA ALA A 300 -33.05 1.27 -28.16
C ALA A 300 -34.16 1.42 -29.23
N GLU A 301 -33.91 1.02 -30.48
CA GLU A 301 -34.96 0.98 -31.51
C GLU A 301 -36.00 -0.11 -31.24
N CYS A 302 -35.59 -1.31 -30.86
CA CYS A 302 -36.50 -2.41 -30.56
C CYS A 302 -37.39 -2.09 -29.36
N THR A 303 -36.83 -1.47 -28.31
CA THR A 303 -37.60 -1.03 -27.15
C THR A 303 -38.60 0.07 -27.52
N LYS A 304 -38.23 1.04 -28.37
CA LYS A 304 -39.18 2.02 -28.91
C LYS A 304 -40.32 1.34 -29.67
N ARG A 305 -40.03 0.40 -30.58
CA ARG A 305 -41.06 -0.37 -31.30
C ARG A 305 -41.97 -1.15 -30.35
N ALA A 306 -41.41 -1.80 -29.34
CA ALA A 306 -42.18 -2.53 -28.32
C ALA A 306 -43.10 -1.60 -27.51
N THR A 307 -42.63 -0.40 -27.14
CA THR A 307 -43.48 0.57 -26.45
C THR A 307 -44.62 1.09 -27.33
N GLN A 308 -44.40 1.24 -28.63
CA GLN A 308 -45.44 1.64 -29.57
C GLN A 308 -46.49 0.54 -29.75
N LEU A 309 -46.06 -0.70 -30.01
CA LEU A 309 -46.94 -1.88 -30.08
C LEU A 309 -47.76 -2.06 -28.80
N ASN A 310 -47.18 -1.80 -27.63
CA ASN A 310 -47.92 -1.88 -26.37
C ASN A 310 -48.97 -0.77 -26.21
N LYS A 311 -48.73 0.43 -26.77
CA LYS A 311 -49.76 1.48 -26.82
C LYS A 311 -50.91 1.05 -27.73
N ASP A 312 -50.59 0.55 -28.92
CA ASP A 312 -51.58 0.08 -29.89
C ASP A 312 -52.40 -1.09 -29.31
N TYR A 313 -51.76 -2.05 -28.64
CA TYR A 313 -52.42 -3.15 -27.93
C TYR A 313 -53.40 -2.63 -26.85
N ASN A 314 -52.97 -1.66 -26.04
CA ASN A 314 -53.84 -1.09 -25.01
C ASN A 314 -55.02 -0.30 -25.61
N GLU A 315 -54.84 0.33 -26.77
CA GLU A 315 -55.93 0.98 -27.50
C GLU A 315 -56.95 -0.06 -28.02
N GLN A 316 -56.46 -1.14 -28.65
CA GLN A 316 -57.34 -2.23 -29.11
C GLN A 316 -58.07 -2.90 -27.96
N ARG A 317 -57.40 -3.11 -26.82
CA ARG A 317 -58.02 -3.67 -25.62
C ARG A 317 -59.14 -2.77 -25.09
N LYS A 318 -58.98 -1.45 -25.10
CA LYS A 318 -60.05 -0.51 -24.73
C LYS A 318 -61.24 -0.59 -25.70
N ARG A 319 -60.99 -0.72 -27.00
CA ARG A 319 -62.05 -0.93 -27.99
C ARG A 319 -62.81 -2.24 -27.76
N LEU A 320 -62.09 -3.32 -27.46
CA LEU A 320 -62.68 -4.62 -27.09
C LEU A 320 -63.59 -4.48 -25.87
N GLN A 321 -63.14 -3.80 -24.82
CA GLN A 321 -63.97 -3.55 -23.63
C GLN A 321 -65.23 -2.73 -23.92
N LEU A 322 -65.14 -1.72 -24.81
CA LEU A 322 -66.31 -0.95 -25.23
C LEU A 322 -67.30 -1.85 -25.99
N ILE A 323 -66.83 -2.65 -26.94
CA ILE A 323 -67.66 -3.58 -27.71
C ILE A 323 -68.29 -4.63 -26.78
N GLU A 324 -67.54 -5.19 -25.82
CA GLU A 324 -68.08 -6.11 -24.82
C GLU A 324 -69.18 -5.45 -23.98
N SER A 325 -68.98 -4.20 -23.54
CA SER A 325 -70.00 -3.45 -22.79
C SER A 325 -71.27 -3.18 -23.61
N ASP A 326 -71.13 -2.95 -24.92
CA ASP A 326 -72.27 -2.75 -25.82
C ASP A 326 -72.98 -4.08 -26.11
N ILE A 327 -72.25 -5.20 -26.21
CA ILE A 327 -72.84 -6.54 -26.30
C ILE A 327 -73.64 -6.85 -25.02
N GLU A 328 -73.14 -6.51 -23.83
CA GLU A 328 -73.85 -6.70 -22.57
C GLU A 328 -75.13 -5.85 -22.50
N LYS A 329 -75.10 -4.58 -22.94
CA LYS A 329 -76.30 -3.74 -23.06
C LYS A 329 -77.33 -4.35 -24.02
N LEU A 330 -76.91 -4.79 -25.21
CA LEU A 330 -77.80 -5.41 -26.19
C LEU A 330 -78.40 -6.73 -25.68
N ARG A 331 -77.63 -7.52 -24.93
CA ARG A 331 -78.13 -8.73 -24.24
C ARG A 331 -79.19 -8.38 -23.19
N LEU A 332 -78.98 -7.31 -22.42
CA LEU A 332 -79.96 -6.82 -21.45
C LEU A 332 -81.24 -6.31 -22.13
N GLU A 333 -81.12 -5.54 -23.21
CA GLU A 333 -82.26 -5.08 -24.01
C GLU A 333 -83.05 -6.25 -24.58
N ARG A 334 -82.37 -7.25 -25.15
CA ARG A 334 -83.00 -8.49 -25.65
C ARG A 334 -83.76 -9.24 -24.55
N HIS A 335 -83.15 -9.38 -23.37
CA HIS A 335 -83.80 -9.99 -22.22
C HIS A 335 -85.06 -9.21 -21.81
N ASN A 336 -85.00 -7.87 -21.79
CA ASN A 336 -86.15 -7.00 -21.52
C ASN A 336 -87.27 -7.14 -22.57
N TYR A 337 -86.93 -7.32 -23.85
CA TYR A 337 -87.91 -7.60 -24.91
C TYR A 337 -88.60 -8.96 -24.72
N TYR A 338 -87.85 -10.01 -24.34
CA TYR A 338 -88.46 -11.31 -24.01
C TYR A 338 -89.35 -11.24 -22.77
N ARG A 339 -88.94 -10.46 -21.76
CA ARG A 339 -89.73 -10.24 -20.54
C ARG A 339 -91.04 -9.49 -20.82
N THR A 340 -90.99 -8.41 -21.60
CA THR A 340 -92.18 -7.63 -22.00
C THR A 340 -93.12 -8.42 -22.91
N ALA A 341 -92.61 -9.23 -23.84
CA ALA A 341 -93.44 -10.12 -24.64
C ALA A 341 -94.18 -11.17 -23.79
N LYS A 342 -93.53 -11.68 -22.72
CA LYS A 342 -94.14 -12.60 -21.75
C LYS A 342 -95.19 -11.91 -20.86
N LEU A 343 -94.95 -10.68 -20.44
CA LEU A 343 -95.88 -9.90 -19.61
C LEU A 343 -97.15 -9.48 -20.36
N ASN A 344 -97.02 -9.23 -21.67
CA ASN A 344 -98.12 -8.83 -22.55
C ASN A 344 -98.79 -10.03 -23.27
N GLU A 345 -98.47 -11.26 -22.88
CA GLU A 345 -98.99 -12.51 -23.49
C GLU A 345 -98.82 -12.61 -25.02
N ILE A 346 -97.77 -11.98 -25.57
CA ILE A 346 -97.48 -12.01 -27.00
C ILE A 346 -96.73 -13.31 -27.33
N SER A 347 -97.38 -14.20 -28.09
CA SER A 347 -96.77 -15.47 -28.50
C SER A 347 -95.71 -15.27 -29.59
N LEU A 348 -94.43 -15.47 -29.21
CA LEU A 348 -93.30 -15.38 -30.13
C LEU A 348 -93.10 -16.70 -30.90
N PRO A 349 -92.92 -16.66 -32.24
CA PRO A 349 -92.78 -17.88 -33.06
C PRO A 349 -91.33 -18.43 -33.03
N PHE A 350 -91.06 -19.36 -32.12
CA PHE A 350 -89.79 -20.09 -32.02
C PHE A 350 -89.68 -21.25 -33.03
N ARG A 351 -88.46 -21.60 -33.46
CA ARG A 351 -88.17 -22.77 -34.30
C ARG A 351 -87.66 -23.93 -33.45
N GLY A 352 -88.35 -25.08 -33.51
CA GLY A 352 -87.98 -26.32 -32.80
C GLY A 352 -88.42 -26.36 -31.33
N ASN A 353 -88.40 -27.56 -30.72
CA ASN A 353 -88.89 -27.85 -29.36
C ASN A 353 -88.05 -27.25 -28.21
N ALA A 354 -87.11 -26.34 -28.48
CA ALA A 354 -86.20 -25.79 -27.47
C ALA A 354 -86.64 -24.41 -26.91
N GLY A 355 -87.65 -23.76 -27.51
CA GLY A 355 -88.16 -22.46 -27.04
C GLY A 355 -89.60 -22.56 -26.54
N SER A 356 -89.78 -22.64 -25.22
CA SER A 356 -91.10 -22.52 -24.58
C SER A 356 -91.16 -21.23 -23.77
N MET A 357 -92.29 -20.51 -23.82
CA MET A 357 -92.56 -19.33 -22.97
C MET A 357 -92.40 -19.62 -21.47
N ALA A 358 -92.44 -20.89 -21.07
CA ALA A 358 -92.18 -21.35 -19.71
C ALA A 358 -90.71 -21.24 -19.29
N ALA A 359 -89.75 -21.31 -20.22
CA ALA A 359 -88.30 -21.25 -19.94
C ALA A 359 -87.75 -19.83 -19.72
N ILE A 360 -88.54 -18.79 -20.06
CA ILE A 360 -88.19 -17.39 -19.82
C ILE A 360 -88.48 -17.07 -18.35
N SER A 361 -87.46 -16.92 -17.51
CA SER A 361 -87.66 -16.64 -16.08
C SER A 361 -88.30 -15.27 -15.86
N LEU A 362 -89.33 -15.19 -15.01
CA LEU A 362 -90.04 -13.96 -14.64
C LEU A 362 -89.41 -13.22 -13.45
N ALA A 363 -88.24 -13.68 -13.00
CA ALA A 363 -87.55 -13.10 -11.84
C ALA A 363 -87.44 -11.56 -12.00
N GLU A 364 -87.80 -10.86 -10.93
CA GLU A 364 -87.77 -9.40 -10.88
C GLU A 364 -86.35 -8.90 -11.14
N THR A 365 -86.09 -8.30 -12.32
CA THR A 365 -85.08 -7.25 -12.39
C THR A 365 -85.64 -6.05 -11.63
N SER A 366 -85.36 -6.01 -10.33
CA SER A 366 -85.50 -4.80 -9.53
C SER A 366 -84.51 -3.78 -10.09
N SER A 367 -85.03 -2.84 -10.89
CA SER A 367 -84.35 -1.59 -11.16
C SER A 367 -84.36 -0.76 -9.89
N SER A 368 -83.37 -0.97 -9.03
CA SER A 368 -82.87 0.09 -8.18
C SER A 368 -81.50 0.47 -8.73
N ASP A 369 -81.51 1.51 -9.57
CA ASP A 369 -80.42 2.47 -9.56
C ASP A 369 -80.22 2.88 -8.09
N ASP A 370 -79.23 2.28 -7.46
CA ASP A 370 -78.03 3.05 -7.19
C ASP A 370 -76.84 2.12 -7.03
N THR A 371 -75.85 2.46 -7.83
CA THR A 371 -74.59 1.81 -8.09
C THR A 371 -73.82 1.36 -6.85
N SER A 372 -73.06 0.29 -7.09
CA SER A 372 -71.80 -0.12 -6.43
C SER A 372 -71.96 -1.29 -5.45
N VAL A 373 -71.97 -2.51 -6.00
CA VAL A 373 -70.75 -3.33 -6.18
C VAL A 373 -70.20 -3.80 -4.83
N VAL A 374 -70.65 -5.02 -4.52
CA VAL A 374 -69.81 -6.15 -4.09
C VAL A 374 -69.79 -6.41 -2.59
N SER A 375 -70.66 -7.37 -2.29
CA SER A 375 -70.52 -8.49 -1.37
C SER A 375 -69.10 -9.06 -1.29
N SER A 376 -68.59 -9.30 -0.12
CA SER A 376 -68.80 -10.45 0.74
C SER A 376 -68.29 -11.68 0.09
N GLN A 377 -67.12 -12.12 0.54
CA GLN A 377 -67.09 -13.28 1.42
C GLN A 377 -65.79 -13.22 2.25
N THR A 378 -65.90 -13.17 3.57
CA THR A 378 -65.94 -14.37 4.42
C THR A 378 -64.87 -15.39 4.03
N GLN A 379 -63.78 -15.48 4.79
CA GLN A 379 -63.59 -16.58 5.75
C GLN A 379 -62.26 -16.44 6.52
N ASN A 380 -62.39 -16.69 7.83
CA ASN A 380 -61.49 -17.43 8.70
C ASN A 380 -60.00 -17.59 8.30
N ASN A 381 -59.18 -17.00 9.17
CA ASN A 381 -58.00 -17.57 9.84
C ASN A 381 -56.85 -18.17 9.02
N SER A 382 -55.69 -17.52 9.15
CA SER A 382 -54.42 -18.18 9.51
C SER A 382 -53.39 -17.14 10.00
N THR A 383 -53.18 -17.10 11.32
CA THR A 383 -51.88 -16.83 11.96
C THR A 383 -51.41 -18.23 12.41
N THR A 384 -50.18 -18.72 12.34
CA THR A 384 -48.86 -18.10 12.45
C THR A 384 -47.80 -19.17 12.12
N THR A 385 -46.61 -18.73 11.73
CA THR A 385 -45.28 -19.29 12.08
C THR A 385 -44.92 -20.75 11.82
N ILE A 386 -43.91 -20.84 10.96
CA ILE A 386 -42.74 -21.72 11.01
C ILE A 386 -42.22 -21.91 12.44
N SER A 387 -42.01 -23.17 12.85
CA SER A 387 -40.92 -23.60 13.73
C SER A 387 -40.64 -25.09 13.56
N MET A 388 -39.41 -25.37 13.14
CA MET A 388 -38.59 -26.58 13.31
C MET A 388 -39.07 -27.60 14.37
N THR A 389 -39.09 -28.90 14.05
CA THR A 389 -38.07 -29.91 14.42
C THR A 389 -38.56 -31.34 14.14
N GLN A 390 -37.68 -32.13 13.53
CA GLN A 390 -37.36 -33.56 13.78
C GLN A 390 -38.47 -34.63 13.95
N SER A 391 -38.26 -35.69 13.14
CA SER A 391 -38.41 -37.12 13.45
C SER A 391 -39.68 -37.87 13.05
N SER A 392 -39.40 -38.93 12.27
CA SER A 392 -39.91 -40.31 12.37
C SER A 392 -41.31 -40.67 11.84
N THR A 393 -41.24 -41.50 10.78
CA THR A 393 -41.92 -42.80 10.58
C THR A 393 -43.41 -42.89 10.20
N THR A 394 -43.59 -43.63 9.10
CA THR A 394 -44.57 -44.71 8.82
C THR A 394 -46.03 -44.40 8.46
N THR A 395 -46.34 -44.78 7.21
CA THR A 395 -47.41 -45.70 6.75
C THR A 395 -48.87 -45.24 6.63
N THR A 396 -49.39 -45.49 5.41
CA THR A 396 -50.69 -46.08 5.02
C THR A 396 -52.01 -45.31 5.20
N ASP A 397 -52.68 -45.21 4.03
CA ASP A 397 -54.07 -45.59 3.74
C ASP A 397 -55.26 -44.67 4.08
N SER A 398 -55.88 -44.23 2.97
CA SER A 398 -57.25 -44.53 2.55
C SER A 398 -58.46 -44.06 3.39
N SER A 399 -59.26 -43.25 2.69
CA SER A 399 -60.72 -43.38 2.49
C SER A 399 -61.72 -42.69 3.43
N THR A 400 -62.63 -41.98 2.74
CA THR A 400 -64.10 -41.92 2.91
C THR A 400 -64.81 -40.88 3.81
N ILE A 401 -65.60 -40.02 3.12
CA ILE A 401 -67.05 -39.69 3.31
C ILE A 401 -67.48 -38.32 3.92
N SER A 402 -68.18 -37.59 3.04
CA SER A 402 -69.40 -36.76 3.13
C SER A 402 -69.44 -35.32 3.71
N ASN A 403 -69.89 -34.44 2.80
CA ASN A 403 -71.04 -33.52 2.84
C ASN A 403 -71.02 -32.23 3.67
N GLY A 404 -71.29 -31.12 2.97
CA GLY A 404 -71.73 -29.83 3.51
C GLY A 404 -71.76 -28.72 2.45
N ASP A 405 -72.87 -28.62 1.70
CA ASP A 405 -73.23 -27.56 0.75
C ASP A 405 -73.46 -26.17 1.40
N GLY A 406 -73.25 -25.08 0.64
CA GLY A 406 -73.90 -23.79 0.92
C GLY A 406 -73.33 -22.49 0.31
N ILE A 407 -73.96 -22.04 -0.79
CA ILE A 407 -74.21 -20.63 -1.21
C ILE A 407 -73.10 -19.87 -1.99
N LEU A 408 -73.18 -19.95 -3.33
CA LEU A 408 -72.48 -19.09 -4.29
C LEU A 408 -73.22 -19.16 -5.66
N THR A 409 -74.34 -18.44 -5.84
CA THR A 409 -75.18 -18.62 -7.06
C THR A 409 -75.58 -17.34 -7.85
N SER A 410 -75.58 -16.13 -7.31
CA SER A 410 -76.30 -15.03 -8.00
C SER A 410 -75.66 -14.43 -9.28
N GLN A 411 -74.35 -14.55 -9.53
CA GLN A 411 -73.73 -14.04 -10.79
C GLN A 411 -73.57 -15.10 -11.89
N GLN A 412 -73.58 -16.38 -11.53
CA GLN A 412 -73.58 -17.46 -12.53
C GLN A 412 -74.96 -17.59 -13.17
N ASP A 413 -76.02 -17.30 -12.41
CA ASP A 413 -77.40 -17.42 -12.89
C ASP A 413 -77.72 -16.43 -14.03
N THR A 414 -77.24 -15.19 -14.00
CA THR A 414 -77.51 -14.21 -15.09
C THR A 414 -76.78 -14.55 -16.39
N LYS A 415 -75.55 -15.06 -16.31
CA LYS A 415 -74.79 -15.51 -17.48
C LYS A 415 -75.40 -16.77 -18.09
N GLN A 416 -75.86 -17.70 -17.24
CA GLN A 416 -76.59 -18.89 -17.67
C GLN A 416 -77.95 -18.54 -18.31
N ILE A 417 -78.65 -17.51 -17.82
CA ILE A 417 -79.89 -17.01 -18.46
C ILE A 417 -79.59 -16.48 -19.87
N TYR A 418 -78.55 -15.65 -20.05
CA TYR A 418 -78.18 -15.15 -21.38
C TYR A 418 -77.70 -16.25 -22.33
N ASP A 419 -76.97 -17.24 -21.83
CA ASP A 419 -76.49 -18.40 -22.61
C ASP A 419 -77.64 -19.36 -23.00
N LEU A 420 -78.72 -19.41 -22.20
CA LEU A 420 -79.96 -20.12 -22.55
C LEU A 420 -80.78 -19.35 -23.58
N GLU A 421 -80.83 -18.03 -23.47
CA GLU A 421 -81.52 -17.15 -24.43
C GLU A 421 -80.83 -17.08 -25.80
N ASP A 422 -79.50 -17.21 -25.84
CA ASP A 422 -78.73 -17.32 -27.09
C ASP A 422 -79.10 -18.59 -27.90
N ARG A 423 -79.71 -19.60 -27.26
CA ARG A 423 -80.17 -20.84 -27.92
C ARG A 423 -81.57 -20.73 -28.52
N PHE A 424 -82.29 -19.61 -28.31
CA PHE A 424 -83.61 -19.40 -28.90
C PHE A 424 -83.51 -18.96 -30.36
N GLU A 425 -83.71 -19.89 -31.30
CA GLU A 425 -83.82 -19.56 -32.72
C GLU A 425 -85.25 -19.11 -33.08
N LEU A 426 -85.43 -17.83 -33.39
CA LEU A 426 -86.70 -17.26 -33.86
C LEU A 426 -86.91 -17.52 -35.38
N ASN A 427 -88.14 -17.79 -35.79
CA ASN A 427 -88.47 -18.08 -37.19
C ASN A 427 -88.72 -16.80 -38.01
N PHE A 428 -87.67 -16.21 -38.58
CA PHE A 428 -87.73 -14.95 -39.35
C PHE A 428 -88.26 -15.09 -40.79
N LYS A 429 -89.17 -16.03 -41.09
CA LYS A 429 -89.74 -16.24 -42.45
C LYS A 429 -90.51 -15.05 -43.03
N ARG A 430 -90.76 -13.98 -42.25
CA ARG A 430 -91.47 -12.76 -42.67
C ARG A 430 -90.57 -11.49 -42.74
N LEU A 431 -89.25 -11.61 -42.62
CA LEU A 431 -88.32 -10.47 -42.60
C LEU A 431 -87.45 -10.42 -43.88
N ARG A 432 -87.17 -9.22 -44.42
CA ARG A 432 -86.41 -8.98 -45.67
C ARG A 432 -84.91 -9.37 -45.54
N ASP A 433 -84.30 -9.74 -46.67
CA ASP A 433 -83.06 -10.50 -46.79
C ASP A 433 -81.73 -9.77 -46.44
N ASP A 434 -81.78 -8.50 -46.02
CA ASP A 434 -80.56 -7.67 -45.92
C ASP A 434 -79.79 -7.81 -44.59
N LEU A 435 -80.24 -8.65 -43.64
CA LEU A 435 -79.67 -8.77 -42.28
C LEU A 435 -79.12 -10.17 -41.92
N LYS A 436 -78.88 -11.04 -42.91
CA LYS A 436 -78.66 -12.49 -42.69
C LYS A 436 -77.22 -13.02 -42.84
N LYS A 437 -76.17 -12.22 -42.69
CA LYS A 437 -74.78 -12.72 -42.83
C LYS A 437 -73.85 -12.31 -41.68
N ILE A 438 -73.59 -13.26 -40.76
CA ILE A 438 -72.33 -13.34 -40.00
C ILE A 438 -71.87 -14.81 -40.05
N ASN A 439 -70.61 -15.02 -40.43
CA ASN A 439 -70.08 -16.30 -40.91
C ASN A 439 -69.25 -17.00 -39.81
N TYR A 440 -69.82 -18.02 -39.15
CA TYR A 440 -69.21 -18.75 -38.03
C TYR A 440 -67.96 -19.58 -38.40
N GLU A 441 -67.74 -19.88 -39.69
CA GLU A 441 -66.59 -20.68 -40.16
C GLU A 441 -65.21 -19.98 -40.07
N GLN A 442 -65.19 -18.65 -39.98
CA GLN A 442 -63.93 -17.89 -39.95
C GLN A 442 -63.29 -17.90 -38.55
N ILE A 443 -64.11 -17.92 -37.51
CA ILE A 443 -63.68 -17.88 -36.10
C ILE A 443 -63.04 -19.22 -35.70
N ASP A 444 -63.61 -20.34 -36.14
CA ASP A 444 -63.12 -21.70 -35.81
C ASP A 444 -61.77 -22.02 -36.48
N LYS A 445 -61.45 -21.36 -37.60
CA LYS A 445 -60.15 -21.45 -38.30
C LYS A 445 -59.06 -20.65 -37.60
N GLU A 446 -59.40 -19.49 -37.02
CA GLU A 446 -58.45 -18.66 -36.28
C GLU A 446 -58.06 -19.29 -34.94
N GLU A 447 -59.01 -19.93 -34.24
CA GLU A 447 -58.74 -20.62 -32.97
C GLU A 447 -57.73 -21.77 -33.15
N LYS A 448 -57.91 -22.59 -34.19
CA LYS A 448 -56.99 -23.70 -34.51
C LYS A 448 -55.60 -23.21 -34.94
N LEU A 449 -55.49 -22.04 -35.58
CA LEU A 449 -54.21 -21.46 -35.96
C LEU A 449 -53.42 -20.96 -34.74
N LEU A 450 -54.12 -20.34 -33.76
CA LEU A 450 -53.55 -19.85 -32.52
C LEU A 450 -53.02 -20.97 -31.61
N ILE A 451 -53.74 -22.10 -31.52
CA ILE A 451 -53.28 -23.28 -30.75
C ILE A 451 -51.98 -23.85 -31.34
N LYS A 452 -51.87 -23.89 -32.67
CA LYS A 452 -50.68 -24.40 -33.35
C LYS A 452 -49.46 -23.50 -33.12
N GLN A 453 -49.66 -22.18 -33.18
CA GLN A 453 -48.62 -21.19 -32.87
C GLN A 453 -48.14 -21.26 -31.41
N LEU A 454 -49.04 -21.55 -30.46
CA LEU A 454 -48.67 -21.76 -29.05
C LEU A 454 -47.75 -22.97 -28.87
N SER A 455 -48.06 -24.10 -29.53
CA SER A 455 -47.25 -25.31 -29.44
C SER A 455 -45.85 -25.14 -30.06
N ASP A 456 -45.73 -24.39 -31.15
CA ASP A 456 -44.44 -24.10 -31.78
C ASP A 456 -43.56 -23.20 -30.90
N ILE A 457 -44.16 -22.24 -30.18
CA ILE A 457 -43.45 -21.38 -29.22
C ILE A 457 -42.97 -22.19 -28.01
N GLU A 458 -43.76 -23.14 -27.50
CA GLU A 458 -43.33 -24.02 -26.39
C GLU A 458 -42.15 -24.91 -26.78
N ILE A 459 -42.14 -25.48 -27.99
CA ILE A 459 -41.04 -26.31 -28.49
C ILE A 459 -39.77 -25.47 -28.70
N GLN A 460 -39.90 -24.21 -29.15
CA GLN A 460 -38.76 -23.30 -29.25
C GLN A 460 -38.21 -22.93 -27.86
N LEU A 461 -39.08 -22.72 -26.88
CA LEU A 461 -38.66 -22.41 -25.51
C LEU A 461 -37.87 -23.57 -24.88
N GLN A 462 -38.30 -24.81 -25.11
CA GLN A 462 -37.56 -26.01 -24.67
C GLN A 462 -36.20 -26.20 -25.37
N LYS A 463 -36.06 -25.79 -26.64
CA LYS A 463 -34.76 -25.82 -27.37
C LYS A 463 -33.81 -24.70 -26.94
N HIS A 464 -34.32 -23.59 -26.40
CA HIS A 464 -33.53 -22.43 -26.01
C HIS A 464 -33.18 -22.36 -24.51
N LEU A 465 -33.63 -23.32 -23.69
CA LEU A 465 -33.09 -23.49 -22.33
C LEU A 465 -31.64 -24.02 -22.42
N PRO A 466 -30.62 -23.26 -21.97
CA PRO A 466 -29.25 -23.77 -21.92
C PRO A 466 -29.15 -24.90 -20.90
N GLN A 467 -28.43 -25.98 -21.22
CA GLN A 467 -28.13 -27.08 -20.29
C GLN A 467 -27.49 -26.53 -19.00
N THR A 468 -28.29 -26.50 -17.93
CA THR A 468 -27.94 -25.99 -16.59
C THR A 468 -26.76 -26.70 -15.94
N SER A 469 -26.39 -27.89 -16.40
CA SER A 469 -25.26 -28.66 -15.85
C SER A 469 -23.88 -28.03 -16.12
N THR A 470 -23.72 -27.34 -17.26
CA THR A 470 -22.41 -26.79 -17.68
C THR A 470 -22.01 -25.53 -16.91
N ILE A 471 -22.99 -24.70 -16.53
CA ILE A 471 -22.79 -23.47 -15.75
C ILE A 471 -22.45 -23.82 -14.30
N ASP A 472 -23.13 -24.83 -13.74
CA ASP A 472 -22.86 -25.32 -12.39
C ASP A 472 -21.46 -25.94 -12.28
N ALA A 473 -21.01 -26.69 -13.28
CA ALA A 473 -19.67 -27.27 -13.33
C ALA A 473 -18.58 -26.17 -13.32
N ARG A 474 -18.72 -25.15 -14.18
CA ARG A 474 -17.76 -24.03 -14.24
C ARG A 474 -17.77 -23.17 -12.98
N SER A 475 -18.93 -22.98 -12.35
CA SER A 475 -19.02 -22.27 -11.06
C SER A 475 -18.30 -23.01 -9.93
N ARG A 476 -18.40 -24.35 -9.90
CA ARG A 476 -17.66 -25.18 -8.94
C ARG A 476 -16.16 -25.12 -9.18
N GLU A 477 -15.71 -25.22 -10.43
CA GLU A 477 -14.30 -25.12 -10.78
C GLU A 477 -13.68 -23.78 -10.35
N VAL A 478 -14.38 -22.66 -10.62
CA VAL A 478 -13.95 -21.32 -10.17
C VAL A 478 -13.93 -21.19 -8.65
N LYS A 479 -14.88 -21.81 -7.93
CA LYS A 479 -14.85 -21.84 -6.46
C LYS A 479 -13.66 -22.64 -5.93
N THR A 480 -13.40 -23.83 -6.49
CA THR A 480 -12.29 -24.67 -6.06
C THR A 480 -10.93 -24.01 -6.31
N THR A 481 -10.75 -23.38 -7.48
CA THR A 481 -9.52 -22.64 -7.80
C THR A 481 -9.34 -21.42 -6.91
N PHE A 482 -10.42 -20.69 -6.59
CA PHE A 482 -10.39 -19.60 -5.62
C PHE A 482 -9.99 -20.08 -4.21
N GLU A 483 -10.56 -21.19 -3.75
CA GLU A 483 -10.23 -21.74 -2.42
C GLU A 483 -8.77 -22.20 -2.34
N LEU A 484 -8.25 -22.86 -3.38
CA LEU A 484 -6.85 -23.28 -3.46
C LEU A 484 -5.89 -22.09 -3.48
N THR A 485 -6.14 -21.10 -4.34
CA THR A 485 -5.31 -19.88 -4.45
C THR A 485 -5.34 -19.06 -3.15
N ASN A 486 -6.50 -18.97 -2.48
CA ASN A 486 -6.61 -18.30 -1.19
C ASN A 486 -5.84 -19.05 -0.09
N ALA A 487 -5.87 -20.39 -0.10
CA ALA A 487 -5.07 -21.20 0.83
C ALA A 487 -3.56 -21.04 0.59
N GLU A 488 -3.12 -21.01 -0.66
CA GLU A 488 -1.72 -20.73 -1.02
C GLU A 488 -1.29 -19.31 -0.60
N PHE A 489 -2.15 -18.31 -0.84
CA PHE A 489 -1.91 -16.94 -0.42
C PHE A 489 -1.75 -16.84 1.10
N GLU A 490 -2.64 -17.46 1.88
CA GLU A 490 -2.53 -17.47 3.35
C GLU A 490 -1.27 -18.21 3.83
N ARG A 491 -0.87 -19.30 3.17
CA ARG A 491 0.41 -19.98 3.47
C ARG A 491 1.61 -19.07 3.18
N ALA A 492 1.64 -18.42 2.03
CA ALA A 492 2.72 -17.49 1.66
C ALA A 492 2.78 -16.29 2.60
N ARG A 493 1.63 -15.73 2.98
CA ARG A 493 1.50 -14.64 3.95
C ARG A 493 2.05 -15.03 5.32
N ASN A 494 1.69 -16.22 5.81
CA ASN A 494 2.19 -16.73 7.09
C ASN A 494 3.70 -17.06 7.04
N ALA A 495 4.19 -17.58 5.91
CA ALA A 495 5.62 -17.80 5.70
C ALA A 495 6.39 -16.46 5.70
N ALA A 496 5.91 -15.45 4.98
CA ALA A 496 6.51 -14.11 4.96
C ALA A 496 6.50 -13.46 6.35
N LYS A 497 5.41 -13.61 7.12
CA LYS A 497 5.34 -13.12 8.51
C LYS A 497 6.39 -13.78 9.41
N ARG A 498 6.55 -15.11 9.33
CA ARG A 498 7.57 -15.85 10.11
C ARG A 498 8.98 -15.44 9.71
N ALA A 499 9.25 -15.34 8.40
CA ALA A 499 10.55 -14.89 7.89
C ALA A 499 10.88 -13.47 8.36
N ARG A 500 9.90 -12.55 8.33
CA ARG A 500 10.07 -11.19 8.85
C ARG A 500 10.38 -11.18 10.34
N GLN A 501 9.67 -11.95 11.15
CA GLN A 501 9.93 -12.03 12.59
C GLN A 501 11.33 -12.61 12.89
N ALA A 502 11.75 -13.65 12.17
CA ALA A 502 13.09 -14.21 12.28
C ALA A 502 14.16 -13.19 11.88
N PHE A 503 13.93 -12.45 10.79
CA PHE A 503 14.82 -11.38 10.35
C PHE A 503 14.95 -10.27 11.39
N GLU A 504 13.85 -9.75 11.94
CA GLU A 504 13.88 -8.71 12.97
C GLU A 504 14.63 -9.16 14.24
N LYS A 505 14.49 -10.43 14.62
CA LYS A 505 15.24 -11.00 15.75
C LYS A 505 16.74 -10.98 15.50
N VAL A 506 17.18 -11.46 14.33
CA VAL A 506 18.60 -11.47 13.95
C VAL A 506 19.13 -10.06 13.74
N LYS A 507 18.33 -9.17 13.14
CA LYS A 507 18.66 -7.75 12.97
C LYS A 507 18.94 -7.10 14.32
N LYS A 508 18.07 -7.32 15.31
CA LYS A 508 18.24 -6.80 16.66
C LYS A 508 19.50 -7.38 17.33
N GLU A 509 19.71 -8.69 17.27
CA GLU A 509 20.89 -9.31 17.89
C GLU A 509 22.21 -8.81 17.27
N ARG A 510 22.23 -8.59 15.95
CA ARG A 510 23.37 -7.97 15.26
C ARG A 510 23.59 -6.53 15.67
N TYR A 511 22.52 -5.74 15.75
CA TYR A 511 22.55 -4.35 16.19
C TYR A 511 23.09 -4.24 17.61
N ASP A 512 22.51 -4.99 18.55
CA ASP A 512 22.86 -4.94 19.97
C ASP A 512 24.35 -5.33 20.18
N ARG A 513 24.83 -6.38 19.50
CA ARG A 513 26.24 -6.80 19.60
C ARG A 513 27.20 -5.80 18.97
N PHE A 514 26.84 -5.24 17.82
CA PHE A 514 27.68 -4.25 17.14
C PHE A 514 27.78 -2.97 17.97
N ASN A 515 26.65 -2.45 18.45
CA ASN A 515 26.61 -1.23 19.24
C ASN A 515 27.34 -1.38 20.57
N ALA A 516 27.23 -2.55 21.23
CA ALA A 516 27.98 -2.80 22.47
C ALA A 516 29.50 -2.64 22.29
N LEU A 517 30.05 -3.14 21.19
CA LEU A 517 31.47 -2.94 20.84
C LEU A 517 31.74 -1.48 20.44
N TYR A 518 30.92 -0.94 19.55
CA TYR A 518 31.12 0.39 18.97
C TYR A 518 31.09 1.49 20.04
N GLU A 519 30.10 1.48 20.93
CA GLU A 519 29.96 2.48 21.99
C GLU A 519 31.11 2.40 22.98
N HIS A 520 31.51 1.17 23.37
CA HIS A 520 32.67 0.97 24.23
C HIS A 520 33.95 1.54 23.61
N VAL A 521 34.27 1.13 22.39
CA VAL A 521 35.48 1.59 21.69
C VAL A 521 35.43 3.10 21.44
N SER A 522 34.28 3.63 21.02
CA SER A 522 34.11 5.07 20.79
C SER A 522 34.24 5.90 22.08
N SER A 523 33.93 5.34 23.25
CA SER A 523 34.07 6.04 24.52
C SER A 523 35.52 6.10 25.01
N CYS A 524 36.32 5.06 24.75
CA CYS A 524 37.69 4.97 25.26
C CYS A 524 38.76 5.45 24.26
N ILE A 525 38.48 5.47 22.96
CA ILE A 525 39.49 5.76 21.93
C ILE A 525 40.10 7.16 22.06
N ASP A 526 39.31 8.15 22.49
CA ASP A 526 39.79 9.53 22.67
C ASP A 526 40.79 9.63 23.84
N ASP A 527 40.47 8.99 24.96
CA ASP A 527 41.32 8.98 26.16
C ASP A 527 42.63 8.22 25.90
N ILE A 528 42.56 7.08 25.21
CA ILE A 528 43.75 6.32 24.80
C ILE A 528 44.63 7.15 23.87
N TYR A 529 44.03 7.85 22.90
CA TYR A 529 44.78 8.69 21.95
C TYR A 529 45.47 9.87 22.64
N LYS A 530 44.80 10.52 23.59
CA LYS A 530 45.37 11.59 24.41
C LYS A 530 46.52 11.12 25.29
N SER A 531 46.39 9.93 25.88
CA SER A 531 47.44 9.28 26.65
C SER A 531 48.66 8.95 25.77
N LEU A 532 48.44 8.31 24.62
CA LEU A 532 49.50 7.90 23.70
C LEU A 532 50.29 9.10 23.11
N THR A 533 49.61 10.21 22.82
CA THR A 533 50.25 11.43 22.29
C THR A 533 50.79 12.35 23.39
N ASN A 534 50.45 12.08 24.65
CA ASN A 534 50.70 12.90 25.84
C ASN A 534 50.27 14.37 25.63
N SER A 535 49.07 14.57 25.08
CA SER A 535 48.56 15.90 24.72
C SER A 535 47.04 15.97 24.80
N GLN A 536 46.53 16.90 25.59
CA GLN A 536 45.09 17.16 25.73
C GLN A 536 44.47 17.80 24.47
N ALA A 537 45.29 18.36 23.59
CA ALA A 537 44.85 18.92 22.31
C ALA A 537 44.63 17.87 21.21
N ALA A 538 45.01 16.60 21.46
CA ALA A 538 44.74 15.51 20.54
C ALA A 538 43.29 15.04 20.70
N VAL A 539 42.65 14.69 19.59
CA VAL A 539 41.27 14.19 19.59
C VAL A 539 41.16 13.01 18.64
N ALA A 540 40.52 11.93 19.07
CA ALA A 540 40.19 10.79 18.21
C ALA A 540 38.71 10.45 18.33
N CYS A 541 38.03 10.26 17.20
CA CYS A 541 36.63 9.90 17.18
C CYS A 541 36.29 8.88 16.09
N LEU A 542 35.30 8.05 16.39
CA LEU A 542 34.69 7.11 15.46
C LEU A 542 33.30 7.62 15.09
N THR A 543 32.99 7.60 13.81
CA THR A 543 31.69 8.02 13.28
C THR A 543 31.13 6.97 12.32
N ALA A 544 29.97 6.41 12.65
CA ALA A 544 29.23 5.51 11.78
C ALA A 544 28.51 6.29 10.66
N GLU A 545 28.59 5.80 9.43
CA GLU A 545 27.92 6.42 8.27
C GLU A 545 26.40 6.27 8.32
N ASP A 546 25.90 5.15 8.84
CA ASP A 546 24.48 4.86 9.02
C ASP A 546 24.17 4.71 10.51
N ALA A 547 23.31 5.58 11.06
CA ALA A 547 22.93 5.54 12.47
C ALA A 547 21.89 4.45 12.80
N GLU A 548 21.13 3.98 11.81
CA GLU A 548 20.04 3.01 12.00
C GLU A 548 20.53 1.56 11.85
N GLU A 549 21.39 1.30 10.85
CA GLU A 549 22.01 0.00 10.62
C GLU A 549 23.54 0.13 10.50
N PRO A 550 24.25 0.52 11.59
CA PRO A 550 25.68 0.88 11.53
C PRO A 550 26.59 -0.27 11.09
N TYR A 551 26.17 -1.53 11.27
CA TYR A 551 26.87 -2.72 10.78
C TYR A 551 26.79 -2.93 9.25
N ARG A 552 26.08 -2.08 8.50
CA ARG A 552 26.03 -2.11 7.02
C ARG A 552 26.87 -1.03 6.36
N GLY A 553 27.07 0.09 7.05
CA GLY A 553 27.86 1.22 6.56
C GLY A 553 29.34 1.08 6.93
N GLY A 554 30.15 2.03 6.46
CA GLY A 554 31.51 2.21 6.94
C GLY A 554 31.54 2.84 8.34
N ILE A 555 32.64 2.60 9.06
CA ILE A 555 33.02 3.40 10.22
C ILE A 555 34.18 4.28 9.80
N THR A 556 33.99 5.59 9.94
CA THR A 556 35.04 6.57 9.67
C THR A 556 35.82 6.84 10.95
N TYR A 557 37.15 6.69 10.88
CA TYR A 557 38.06 6.96 11.98
C TYR A 557 38.81 8.25 11.72
N ASN A 558 38.59 9.25 12.56
CA ASN A 558 39.18 10.57 12.41
C ASN A 558 40.05 10.89 13.63
N CYS A 559 41.25 11.42 13.37
CA CYS A 559 42.21 11.80 14.40
C CYS A 559 42.73 13.21 14.13
N VAL A 560 42.91 13.98 15.20
CA VAL A 560 43.54 15.30 15.18
C VAL A 560 44.82 15.22 15.99
N ALA A 561 45.96 15.35 15.31
CA ALA A 561 47.26 15.38 15.97
C ALA A 561 47.47 16.70 16.73
N PRO A 562 48.29 16.71 17.81
CA PRO A 562 48.59 17.90 18.58
C PRO A 562 49.06 19.08 17.71
N GLY A 563 48.43 20.24 17.86
CA GLY A 563 48.80 21.46 17.14
C GLY A 563 48.42 21.51 15.65
N LYS A 564 47.71 20.48 15.14
CA LYS A 564 47.18 20.46 13.76
C LYS A 564 45.68 20.70 13.72
N ARG A 565 45.20 21.14 12.55
CA ARG A 565 43.76 21.24 12.25
C ARG A 565 43.22 19.86 11.86
N PHE A 566 41.90 19.70 11.94
CA PHE A 566 41.21 18.50 11.48
C PHE A 566 41.57 18.17 10.02
N GLN A 567 42.02 16.94 9.77
CA GLN A 567 42.37 16.43 8.45
C GLN A 567 41.87 14.98 8.32
N ALA A 568 41.47 14.59 7.11
CA ALA A 568 41.12 13.20 6.79
C ALA A 568 42.34 12.28 7.00
N MET A 569 42.10 11.02 7.39
CA MET A 569 43.16 10.07 7.75
C MET A 569 44.21 9.88 6.66
N GLU A 570 43.82 9.97 5.38
CA GLU A 570 44.73 9.88 4.22
C GLU A 570 45.82 10.95 4.23
N ASN A 571 45.52 12.14 4.75
CA ASN A 571 46.41 13.31 4.77
C ASN A 571 47.31 13.36 6.02
N LEU A 572 47.18 12.41 6.94
CA LEU A 572 48.06 12.28 8.10
C LEU A 572 49.45 11.76 7.69
N SER A 573 50.48 12.17 8.44
CA SER A 573 51.84 11.64 8.33
C SER A 573 51.85 10.11 8.58
N GLY A 574 52.83 9.39 8.01
CA GLY A 574 53.00 7.95 8.26
C GLY A 574 53.14 7.62 9.75
N GLY A 575 53.87 8.46 10.51
CA GLY A 575 53.98 8.31 11.96
C GLY A 575 52.65 8.53 12.69
N GLU A 576 51.89 9.55 12.29
CA GLU A 576 50.56 9.85 12.87
C GLU A 576 49.55 8.73 12.58
N LYS A 577 49.57 8.18 11.37
CA LYS A 577 48.77 6.98 11.01
C LYS A 577 49.12 5.79 11.89
N THR A 578 50.40 5.60 12.19
CA THR A 578 50.87 4.50 13.04
C THR A 578 50.42 4.67 14.49
N VAL A 579 50.54 5.88 15.05
CA VAL A 579 50.03 6.21 16.40
C VAL A 579 48.50 6.01 16.47
N ALA A 580 47.76 6.48 15.47
CA ALA A 580 46.31 6.27 15.38
C ALA A 580 45.94 4.78 15.29
N ALA A 581 46.68 3.99 14.49
CA ALA A 581 46.45 2.55 14.36
C ALA A 581 46.71 1.81 15.69
N ILE A 582 47.81 2.13 16.38
CA ILE A 582 48.12 1.58 17.71
C ILE A 582 47.01 1.94 18.70
N CYS A 583 46.56 3.20 18.72
CA CYS A 583 45.46 3.65 19.57
C CYS A 583 44.19 2.82 19.35
N LEU A 584 43.76 2.63 18.09
CA LEU A 584 42.60 1.81 17.76
C LEU A 584 42.76 0.35 18.21
N LEU A 585 43.97 -0.20 18.07
CA LEU A 585 44.30 -1.56 18.48
C LEU A 585 44.14 -1.74 20.01
N PHE A 586 44.65 -0.79 20.80
CA PHE A 586 44.46 -0.77 22.26
C PHE A 586 42.99 -0.53 22.66
N ALA A 587 42.26 0.32 21.93
CA ALA A 587 40.84 0.54 22.19
C ALA A 587 40.00 -0.73 21.92
N LEU A 588 40.33 -1.52 20.89
CA LEU A 588 39.68 -2.81 20.64
C LEU A 588 39.98 -3.84 21.73
N ARG A 589 41.21 -3.82 22.26
CA ARG A 589 41.61 -4.72 23.35
C ARG A 589 40.84 -4.46 24.63
N SER A 590 40.54 -3.20 24.94
CA SER A 590 39.80 -2.84 26.16
C SER A 590 38.40 -3.47 26.21
N PHE A 591 37.79 -3.76 25.05
CA PHE A 591 36.52 -4.48 24.98
C PHE A 591 36.67 -5.99 25.15
N LYS A 592 37.67 -6.57 24.49
CA LYS A 592 37.97 -8.01 24.56
C LYS A 592 39.46 -8.22 24.76
N PRO A 593 39.92 -8.49 26.00
CA PRO A 593 41.35 -8.57 26.30
C PRO A 593 41.99 -9.75 25.57
N ALA A 594 43.01 -9.44 24.76
CA ALA A 594 43.89 -10.44 24.16
C ALA A 594 45.01 -10.78 25.16
N PRO A 595 45.44 -12.06 25.26
CA PRO A 595 46.46 -12.48 26.22
C PRO A 595 47.85 -11.88 25.91
N PHE A 596 48.16 -11.67 24.63
CA PHE A 596 49.41 -11.04 24.20
C PHE A 596 49.24 -10.28 22.89
N PHE A 597 50.17 -9.35 22.61
CA PHE A 597 50.37 -8.71 21.31
C PHE A 597 51.76 -8.98 20.75
N LEU A 598 51.83 -9.10 19.43
CA LEU A 598 53.06 -9.13 18.65
C LEU A 598 53.05 -7.91 17.72
N LEU A 599 53.98 -6.98 17.92
CA LEU A 599 54.13 -5.79 17.11
C LEU A 599 55.43 -5.91 16.32
N ASP A 600 55.33 -5.88 15.00
CA ASP A 600 56.47 -6.03 14.09
C ASP A 600 56.80 -4.70 13.43
N GLU A 601 57.98 -4.14 13.74
CA GLU A 601 58.54 -2.90 13.17
C GLU A 601 57.59 -1.70 13.15
N VAL A 602 56.71 -1.59 14.15
CA VAL A 602 55.74 -0.48 14.27
C VAL A 602 56.40 0.89 14.47
N ASP A 603 57.69 0.90 14.78
CA ASP A 603 58.53 2.07 14.96
C ASP A 603 59.16 2.61 13.67
N ALA A 604 59.03 1.90 12.53
CA ALA A 604 59.66 2.28 11.27
C ALA A 604 59.28 3.69 10.78
N ALA A 605 58.02 4.09 10.98
CA ALA A 605 57.49 5.39 10.57
C ALA A 605 57.44 6.43 11.71
N LEU A 606 57.88 6.07 12.92
CA LEU A 606 57.86 6.94 14.09
C LEU A 606 59.22 7.65 14.26
N ASP A 607 59.17 8.90 14.70
CA ASP A 607 60.35 9.65 15.12
C ASP A 607 60.72 9.31 16.58
N ASN A 608 61.96 9.60 16.97
CA ASN A 608 62.47 9.26 18.30
C ASN A 608 61.62 9.83 19.45
N THR A 609 60.95 10.97 19.25
CA THR A 609 60.11 11.57 20.30
C THR A 609 58.81 10.81 20.50
N ASN A 610 58.16 10.37 19.42
CA ASN A 610 56.93 9.58 19.52
C ASN A 610 57.22 8.11 19.88
N ILE A 611 58.36 7.55 19.44
CA ILE A 611 58.81 6.22 19.88
C ILE A 611 58.85 6.14 21.41
N GLY A 612 59.48 7.12 22.08
CA GLY A 612 59.56 7.15 23.54
C GLY A 612 58.18 7.16 24.21
N LYS A 613 57.25 7.98 23.70
CA LYS A 613 55.88 8.06 24.23
C LYS A 613 55.11 6.74 24.06
N VAL A 614 55.23 6.12 22.88
CA VAL A 614 54.59 4.83 22.60
C VAL A 614 55.18 3.73 23.47
N ALA A 615 56.50 3.70 23.65
CA ALA A 615 57.17 2.73 24.50
C ALA A 615 56.77 2.89 25.98
N ASP A 616 56.73 4.13 26.48
CA ASP A 616 56.26 4.43 27.85
C ASP A 616 54.80 4.02 28.05
N PHE A 617 53.93 4.29 27.07
CA PHE A 617 52.53 3.86 27.10
C PHE A 617 52.39 2.32 27.10
N ILE A 618 53.13 1.61 26.24
CA ILE A 618 53.10 0.14 26.19
C ILE A 618 53.55 -0.44 27.52
N ARG A 619 54.62 0.11 28.13
CA ARG A 619 55.14 -0.33 29.43
C ARG A 619 54.12 -0.13 30.55
N GLU A 620 53.42 1.01 30.57
CA GLU A 620 52.37 1.27 31.56
C GLU A 620 51.19 0.30 31.41
N GLN A 621 50.77 0.02 30.16
CA GLN A 621 49.68 -0.91 29.87
C GLN A 621 50.06 -2.38 30.10
N SER A 622 51.33 -2.75 29.93
CA SER A 622 51.81 -4.13 30.12
C SER A 622 52.03 -4.49 31.59
N ALA A 623 52.14 -3.49 32.47
CA ALA A 623 52.40 -3.70 33.89
C ALA A 623 51.29 -4.47 34.63
N SER A 624 50.05 -4.45 34.12
CA SER A 624 48.90 -5.06 34.82
C SER A 624 48.13 -6.11 34.01
N GLU A 625 48.06 -6.00 32.67
CA GLU A 625 46.93 -6.61 31.94
C GLU A 625 47.24 -7.34 30.60
N PHE A 626 48.50 -7.44 30.13
CA PHE A 626 48.88 -8.28 28.98
C PHE A 626 50.39 -8.37 28.73
N GLN A 627 50.80 -9.37 27.94
CA GLN A 627 52.15 -9.48 27.40
C GLN A 627 52.28 -8.74 26.04
N CYS A 628 53.30 -7.91 25.88
CA CYS A 628 53.62 -7.27 24.60
C CYS A 628 54.98 -7.73 24.11
N ILE A 629 55.04 -8.33 22.93
CA ILE A 629 56.27 -8.74 22.24
C ILE A 629 56.46 -7.79 21.07
N VAL A 630 57.59 -7.10 21.03
CA VAL A 630 57.88 -6.13 19.97
C VAL A 630 59.18 -6.49 19.26
N ILE A 631 59.12 -6.52 17.93
CA ILE A 631 60.27 -6.62 17.04
C ILE A 631 60.58 -5.20 16.58
N SER A 632 61.77 -4.69 16.89
CA SER A 632 62.17 -3.32 16.60
C SER A 632 63.69 -3.25 16.42
N LEU A 633 64.12 -2.34 15.54
CA LEU A 633 65.52 -2.00 15.32
C LEU A 633 65.94 -0.71 16.05
N LYS A 634 65.02 0.00 16.70
CA LYS A 634 65.27 1.29 17.36
C LYS A 634 65.55 1.10 18.85
N GLU A 635 66.76 1.47 19.27
CA GLU A 635 67.20 1.42 20.67
C GLU A 635 66.26 2.11 21.64
N GLN A 636 65.68 3.26 21.25
CA GLN A 636 64.76 4.01 22.09
C GLN A 636 63.47 3.25 22.41
N PHE A 637 63.08 2.28 21.58
CA PHE A 637 61.90 1.46 21.80
C PHE A 637 62.22 0.28 22.75
N TYR A 638 63.19 -0.56 22.39
CA TYR A 638 63.49 -1.77 23.15
C TYR A 638 64.29 -1.53 24.44
N SER A 639 64.89 -0.34 24.63
CA SER A 639 65.52 0.05 25.91
C SER A 639 64.53 0.17 27.07
N ARG A 640 63.22 0.24 26.79
CA ARG A 640 62.15 0.29 27.81
C ARG A 640 61.54 -1.08 28.10
N ALA A 641 62.03 -2.16 27.47
CA ALA A 641 61.54 -3.53 27.67
C ALA A 641 62.10 -4.15 28.96
N ASP A 642 61.38 -5.15 29.48
CA ASP A 642 61.83 -5.91 30.66
C ASP A 642 62.88 -6.97 30.30
N ALA A 643 62.82 -7.51 29.07
CA ALA A 643 63.76 -8.49 28.54
C ALA A 643 63.95 -8.33 27.03
N LEU A 644 65.14 -8.68 26.53
CA LEU A 644 65.48 -8.72 25.12
C LEU A 644 65.68 -10.15 24.64
N VAL A 645 65.22 -10.42 23.43
CA VAL A 645 65.44 -11.66 22.70
C VAL A 645 66.21 -11.30 21.43
N GLY A 646 67.52 -11.55 21.43
CA GLY A 646 68.40 -11.24 20.30
C GLY A 646 68.46 -12.43 19.34
N ILE A 647 68.17 -12.18 18.06
CA ILE A 647 68.29 -13.18 17.00
C ILE A 647 69.50 -12.83 16.15
N TYR A 648 70.41 -13.78 15.95
CA TYR A 648 71.59 -13.58 15.11
C TYR A 648 71.78 -14.74 14.12
N PRO A 649 72.23 -14.45 12.89
CA PRO A 649 72.56 -15.50 11.92
C PRO A 649 73.95 -16.08 12.20
N GLU A 650 74.08 -17.40 12.13
CA GLU A 650 75.38 -18.07 12.06
C GLU A 650 75.72 -18.35 10.58
N PRO A 651 76.88 -17.86 10.08
CA PRO A 651 77.29 -18.08 8.70
C PRO A 651 77.72 -19.54 8.48
N GLY A 652 77.14 -20.17 7.45
CA GLY A 652 77.47 -21.52 7.00
C GLY A 652 76.94 -21.76 5.58
N ASP A 653 76.94 -23.02 5.11
CA ASP A 653 76.39 -23.39 3.79
C ASP A 653 74.90 -23.01 3.65
N CYS A 654 74.17 -22.96 4.77
CA CYS A 654 72.84 -22.40 4.90
C CYS A 654 72.82 -21.48 6.14
N ILE A 655 72.15 -20.33 6.03
CA ILE A 655 72.04 -19.38 7.16
C ILE A 655 71.10 -19.99 8.21
N THR A 656 71.64 -20.24 9.41
CA THR A 656 70.86 -20.71 10.55
C THR A 656 70.74 -19.59 11.58
N SER A 657 69.53 -19.40 12.14
CA SER A 657 69.26 -18.35 13.12
C SER A 657 69.35 -18.91 14.53
N HIS A 658 70.15 -18.26 15.37
CA HIS A 658 70.29 -18.57 16.80
C HIS A 658 69.66 -17.47 17.66
N CYS A 659 69.30 -17.82 18.89
CA CYS A 659 68.59 -16.96 19.83
C CYS A 659 69.39 -16.79 21.12
N LEU A 660 69.44 -15.55 21.60
CA LEU A 660 70.05 -15.12 22.85
C LEU A 660 68.95 -14.43 23.67
N THR A 661 68.95 -14.58 25.00
CA THR A 661 68.03 -13.83 25.86
C THR A 661 68.82 -13.01 26.87
N LEU A 662 68.40 -11.76 27.09
CA LEU A 662 68.98 -10.86 28.08
C LEU A 662 67.87 -10.27 28.94
N ASP A 663 67.99 -10.40 30.26
CA ASP A 663 67.08 -9.80 31.23
C ASP A 663 67.56 -8.37 31.55
N LEU A 664 66.72 -7.36 31.28
CA LEU A 664 67.08 -5.96 31.44
C LEU A 664 66.79 -5.41 32.84
N ASN A 665 65.98 -6.11 33.65
CA ASN A 665 65.64 -5.67 35.01
C ASN A 665 66.87 -5.52 35.92
N GLN A 666 67.94 -6.25 35.63
CA GLN A 666 69.21 -6.21 36.37
C GLN A 666 69.97 -4.88 36.22
N PHE A 667 69.56 -4.04 35.27
CA PHE A 667 70.21 -2.78 34.93
C PHE A 667 69.34 -1.54 35.23
N ASP A 668 68.18 -1.69 35.87
CA ASP A 668 67.28 -0.56 36.16
C ASP A 668 67.92 0.37 37.23
N GLU A 669 68.26 1.61 36.84
CA GLU A 669 68.98 2.57 37.68
C GLU A 669 68.20 2.96 38.95
N ARG A 670 66.90 2.70 39.01
CA ARG A 670 66.04 3.01 40.15
C ARG A 670 66.30 2.13 41.38
N GLU A 671 66.74 0.88 41.21
CA GLU A 671 67.12 0.02 42.34
C GLU A 671 68.56 0.26 42.82
N ASN A 672 69.46 0.65 41.91
CA ASN A 672 70.87 0.91 42.27
C ASN A 672 71.07 2.17 43.12
N ILE A 673 70.15 3.15 43.08
CA ILE A 673 70.19 4.33 43.96
C ILE A 673 69.66 4.01 45.37
N ALA A 674 68.81 2.99 45.53
CA ALA A 674 68.35 2.53 46.85
C ALA A 674 69.42 1.72 47.58
N ASN A 675 70.19 0.88 46.87
CA ASN A 675 71.24 0.04 47.46
C ASN A 675 72.59 0.75 47.70
N THR A 676 72.76 1.99 47.23
CA THR A 676 73.95 2.81 47.54
C THR A 676 73.74 3.80 48.68
N ARG A 677 72.55 3.82 49.30
CA ARG A 677 72.24 4.65 50.49
C ARG A 677 71.92 3.84 51.76
N SER A 678 72.13 2.52 51.76
CA SER A 678 72.07 1.68 52.96
C SER A 678 73.46 1.41 53.54
#